data_AF-W9H3Q1-F1
#
_entry.id   AF-W9H3Q1-F1
#
_cell.length_a   1.000
_cell.length_b   1.000
_cell.length_c   1.000
_cell.angle_alpha   90.00
_cell.angle_beta   90.00
_cell.angle_gamma   90.00
#
_symmetry.space_group_name_H-M   'P 1'
#
loop_
_entity.id
_entity.type
_entity.pdbx_description
1 polymer ?
#
loop_
_entity_poly.entity_id
_entity_poly.type
_entity_poly.pdbx_seq_one_letter_code
_entity_poly.pdbx_strand_id
1 'polypeptide(L)'
;MRENLLDRIDDLADRVLAGEVVFFVGAGFSYDTEKNSAERLVGRLLARFYALHQVLTDKVRWLVDDDKVRDNAEALRKGLIATFNLDRHMKECGLAPERSEPKDWVKNEGLAREKIISGLAREYYVLNDWMCNAYGEMLDHMLGQAMTGQAKRTIQTELAAADRHFLDLLKSKDETSDLEPVDLNRLRLLTSPSRGKALFLDTMGFRQPEVMGGDPDNRDFVRVIESYSERLLPRHHLLARLAREGLCPTLITTNFDLLLEGAYRLAGFQPRRGPAGEEAIVREAAASRHADLDAKPGADRPCFPPTRWPSYERITRAHQYYYRPSRGRFSGGPPTEEKTADTPPTLKGGQQAASIVKIHGCAETYRHACDGPSEESGTLAEVLSSLVFTFREIQNWRQDSWSRDLLLTLLRTRTMVFCGYSTADPVLHDTFRTVYEEMASRFKHHAFAETSKRRQEDAPAFFLASARSREFHALEVLRSASQAIGVNRVSLTEHPNYLEFFYRDDDHRRFPNLDEVLSWLVHRVYRLRQRQALESELRGIATLLMKEGGVESGAVRRIIESFDKLCEAERKSVKETTLARVEDGDAIRSAAERARIALERVTGWTVHFHPRLLREFALAELRLRKGYVGTQEIKPLRGTPWYFAAGENFGWTAWGVVVELALRRIATHLISNNAGDWRDPRHWHPPGPWIETCPGNFPVVDLSLDEDCVSPVRIVIRHRELDEPVSATVENDGLPRRRITWNLTLDRLPWSRVEGDDLTPDAESLWAWASGADSDGKDVPAAGKDWYEKLSEAVKPEYLFKAEGGRS
;
A
#
# COMPACT_ATOMS: atom_id res chain seq x y z
N MET A 1 10.14 -22.06 16.35
CA MET A 1 10.17 -21.34 15.05
C MET A 1 9.39 -20.02 15.08
N ARG A 2 8.12 -19.98 15.53
CA ARG A 2 7.39 -18.70 15.72
C ARG A 2 8.08 -17.71 16.68
N GLU A 3 8.86 -18.22 17.64
CA GLU A 3 9.68 -17.44 18.60
C GLU A 3 10.66 -16.44 17.98
N ASN A 4 10.95 -16.54 16.69
CA ASN A 4 11.91 -15.68 16.01
C ASN A 4 11.27 -14.74 14.96
N LEU A 5 9.97 -14.82 14.68
CA LEU A 5 9.38 -14.02 13.58
C LEU A 5 9.58 -12.51 13.77
N LEU A 6 9.27 -11.98 14.97
CA LEU A 6 9.41 -10.56 15.27
C LEU A 6 10.87 -10.11 15.24
N ASP A 7 11.78 -10.94 15.75
CA ASP A 7 13.21 -10.65 15.76
C ASP A 7 13.76 -10.57 14.32
N ARG A 8 13.25 -11.39 13.40
CA ARG A 8 13.61 -11.31 11.96
C ARG A 8 13.01 -10.11 11.25
N ILE A 9 11.83 -9.66 11.66
CA ILE A 9 11.26 -8.41 11.15
C ILE A 9 12.06 -7.22 11.69
N ASP A 10 12.59 -7.28 12.91
CA ASP A 10 13.51 -6.26 13.44
C ASP A 10 14.80 -6.20 12.59
N ASP A 11 15.41 -7.35 12.26
CA ASP A 11 16.58 -7.41 11.37
C ASP A 11 16.27 -6.78 9.99
N LEU A 12 15.06 -7.03 9.47
CA LEU A 12 14.60 -6.42 8.22
C LEU A 12 14.38 -4.90 8.38
N ALA A 13 13.85 -4.44 9.52
CA ALA A 13 13.62 -3.03 9.80
C ALA A 13 14.93 -2.22 9.76
N ASP A 14 16.02 -2.77 10.32
CA ASP A 14 17.34 -2.15 10.26
C ASP A 14 17.81 -1.96 8.80
N ARG A 15 17.62 -2.96 7.94
CA ARG A 15 17.98 -2.88 6.51
C ARG A 15 17.10 -1.89 5.73
N VAL A 16 15.81 -1.83 6.05
CA VAL A 16 14.90 -0.84 5.48
C VAL A 16 15.36 0.56 5.88
N LEU A 17 15.70 0.79 7.15
CA LEU A 17 16.19 2.08 7.64
C LEU A 17 17.50 2.51 6.99
N ALA A 18 18.39 1.54 6.71
CA ALA A 18 19.63 1.75 5.96
C ALA A 18 19.40 2.09 4.47
N GLY A 19 18.16 1.98 3.97
CA GLY A 19 17.81 2.24 2.57
C GLY A 19 18.35 1.15 1.63
N GLU A 20 18.62 -0.05 2.14
CA GLU A 20 19.23 -1.16 1.38
C GLU A 20 18.19 -2.07 0.72
N VAL A 21 16.91 -1.88 1.03
CA VAL A 21 15.83 -2.80 0.67
C VAL A 21 15.09 -2.38 -0.60
N VAL A 22 14.79 -3.36 -1.44
CA VAL A 22 13.81 -3.24 -2.53
C VAL A 22 12.72 -4.29 -2.33
N PHE A 23 11.47 -3.83 -2.32
CA PHE A 23 10.32 -4.71 -2.29
C PHE A 23 9.99 -5.20 -3.70
N PHE A 24 9.83 -6.52 -3.82
CA PHE A 24 9.31 -7.19 -5.00
C PHE A 24 7.90 -7.72 -4.68
N VAL A 25 6.89 -7.06 -5.21
CA VAL A 25 5.48 -7.33 -4.93
C VAL A 25 4.89 -8.22 -6.02
N GLY A 26 4.25 -9.31 -5.64
CA GLY A 26 3.53 -10.18 -6.58
C GLY A 26 2.03 -10.20 -6.35
N ALA A 27 1.32 -10.98 -7.17
CA ALA A 27 -0.14 -11.00 -7.20
C ALA A 27 -0.79 -11.39 -5.86
N GLY A 28 -0.10 -12.22 -5.05
CA GLY A 28 -0.55 -12.58 -3.71
C GLY A 28 -0.65 -11.40 -2.75
N PHE A 29 0.03 -10.28 -3.04
CA PHE A 29 -0.02 -9.08 -2.19
C PHE A 29 -1.41 -8.44 -2.19
N SER A 30 -2.03 -8.39 -3.37
CA SER A 30 -3.36 -7.80 -3.62
C SER A 30 -4.49 -8.84 -3.61
N TYR A 31 -4.21 -10.09 -3.24
CA TYR A 31 -5.17 -11.19 -3.30
C TYR A 31 -6.45 -10.88 -2.50
N ASP A 32 -6.29 -10.43 -1.25
CA ASP A 32 -7.42 -10.12 -0.35
C ASP A 32 -8.22 -8.88 -0.82
N THR A 33 -7.66 -8.01 -1.67
CA THR A 33 -8.22 -6.67 -1.97
C THR A 33 -8.94 -6.57 -3.28
N GLU A 34 -8.33 -7.11 -4.33
CA GLU A 34 -8.93 -7.06 -5.64
C GLU A 34 -10.03 -8.10 -5.78
N LYS A 35 -9.93 -9.17 -4.98
CA LYS A 35 -10.71 -10.39 -5.19
C LYS A 35 -10.57 -10.87 -6.65
N ASN A 36 -9.48 -10.53 -7.32
CA ASN A 36 -9.12 -10.96 -8.68
C ASN A 36 -8.33 -12.26 -8.58
N SER A 37 -8.95 -13.30 -8.01
CA SER A 37 -8.31 -14.62 -7.99
C SER A 37 -8.14 -15.14 -9.41
N ALA A 38 -7.18 -16.05 -9.60
CA ALA A 38 -7.00 -16.72 -10.88
C ALA A 38 -8.30 -17.40 -11.32
N GLU A 39 -9.06 -17.99 -10.40
CA GLU A 39 -10.37 -18.59 -10.65
C GLU A 39 -11.40 -17.60 -11.19
N ARG A 40 -11.47 -16.40 -10.61
CA ARG A 40 -12.39 -15.35 -11.09
C ARG A 40 -12.02 -14.92 -12.51
N LEU A 41 -10.73 -14.67 -12.74
CA LEU A 41 -10.21 -14.25 -14.04
C LEU A 41 -10.44 -15.33 -15.11
N VAL A 42 -10.20 -16.60 -14.77
CA VAL A 42 -10.54 -17.77 -15.61
C VAL A 42 -12.03 -17.83 -15.90
N GLY A 43 -12.88 -17.60 -14.90
CA GLY A 43 -14.34 -17.55 -15.05
C GLY A 43 -14.78 -16.50 -16.08
N ARG A 44 -14.21 -15.29 -16.02
CA ARG A 44 -14.47 -14.21 -16.99
C ARG A 44 -14.02 -14.59 -18.40
N LEU A 45 -12.84 -15.19 -18.54
CA LEU A 45 -12.32 -15.65 -19.84
C LEU A 45 -13.21 -16.73 -20.46
N LEU A 46 -13.62 -17.71 -19.66
CA LEU A 46 -14.56 -18.75 -20.10
C LEU A 46 -15.91 -18.14 -20.49
N ALA A 47 -16.43 -17.18 -19.71
CA ALA A 47 -17.69 -16.52 -20.03
C ALA A 47 -17.66 -15.85 -21.40
N ARG A 48 -16.62 -15.05 -21.68
CA ARG A 48 -16.43 -14.42 -22.99
C ARG A 48 -16.23 -15.44 -24.10
N PHE A 49 -15.44 -16.48 -23.86
CA PHE A 49 -15.18 -17.54 -24.84
C PHE A 49 -16.47 -18.23 -25.27
N TYR A 50 -17.32 -18.62 -24.32
CA TYR A 50 -18.58 -19.27 -24.62
C TYR A 50 -19.62 -18.32 -25.22
N ALA A 51 -19.60 -17.03 -24.84
CA ALA A 51 -20.44 -16.03 -25.48
C ALA A 51 -20.09 -15.85 -26.96
N LEU A 52 -18.80 -15.76 -27.30
CA LEU A 52 -18.33 -15.73 -28.69
C LEU A 52 -18.71 -16.99 -29.46
N HIS A 53 -18.46 -18.16 -28.86
CA HIS A 53 -18.84 -19.45 -29.44
C HIS A 53 -20.34 -19.50 -29.75
N GLN A 54 -21.20 -19.18 -28.78
CA GLN A 54 -22.65 -19.20 -28.96
C GLN A 54 -23.13 -18.23 -30.05
N VAL A 55 -22.59 -17.01 -30.09
CA VAL A 55 -22.95 -16.05 -31.12
C VAL A 55 -22.58 -16.59 -32.51
N LEU A 56 -21.39 -17.17 -32.64
CA LEU A 56 -20.89 -17.74 -33.90
C LEU A 56 -21.64 -19.00 -34.35
N THR A 57 -22.12 -19.85 -33.44
CA THR A 57 -22.82 -21.09 -33.80
C THR A 57 -24.33 -20.92 -33.96
N ASP A 58 -24.97 -20.17 -33.08
CA ASP A 58 -26.44 -20.16 -32.94
C ASP A 58 -27.06 -18.93 -33.59
N LYS A 59 -26.43 -17.77 -33.39
CA LYS A 59 -27.04 -16.46 -33.65
C LYS A 59 -26.60 -15.83 -34.95
N VAL A 60 -25.46 -16.22 -35.50
CA VAL A 60 -24.91 -15.66 -36.75
C VAL A 60 -25.39 -16.41 -38.00
N ARG A 61 -26.19 -17.48 -37.84
CA ARG A 61 -26.71 -18.32 -38.94
C ARG A 61 -27.46 -17.55 -40.03
N TRP A 62 -27.98 -16.36 -39.75
CA TRP A 62 -28.68 -15.49 -40.73
C TRP A 62 -27.82 -14.33 -41.27
N LEU A 63 -26.62 -14.11 -40.70
CA LEU A 63 -25.70 -13.03 -41.08
C LEU A 63 -24.54 -13.52 -41.94
N VAL A 64 -24.08 -14.75 -41.69
CA VAL A 64 -22.89 -15.34 -42.28
C VAL A 64 -23.22 -16.80 -42.61
N ASP A 65 -23.45 -17.08 -43.88
CA ASP A 65 -23.74 -18.45 -44.38
C ASP A 65 -22.43 -19.20 -44.61
N ASP A 66 -21.62 -19.31 -43.54
CA ASP A 66 -20.29 -19.90 -43.59
C ASP A 66 -20.16 -21.02 -42.54
N ASP A 67 -20.47 -22.25 -42.95
CA ASP A 67 -20.32 -23.46 -42.14
C ASP A 67 -18.90 -23.57 -41.54
N LYS A 68 -17.89 -23.01 -42.22
CA LYS A 68 -16.49 -23.01 -41.73
C LYS A 68 -16.32 -22.23 -40.44
N VAL A 69 -17.04 -21.11 -40.27
CA VAL A 69 -16.97 -20.29 -39.04
C VAL A 69 -17.52 -21.08 -37.86
N ARG A 70 -18.65 -21.77 -38.05
CA ARG A 70 -19.26 -22.64 -37.03
C ARG A 70 -18.34 -23.80 -36.69
N ASP A 71 -17.82 -24.49 -37.71
CA ASP A 71 -16.96 -25.66 -37.52
C ASP A 71 -15.66 -25.28 -36.81
N ASN A 72 -15.10 -24.09 -37.10
CA ASN A 72 -13.93 -23.56 -36.40
C ASN A 72 -14.24 -23.19 -34.94
N ALA A 73 -15.37 -22.53 -34.66
CA ALA A 73 -15.78 -22.23 -33.28
C ALA A 73 -15.95 -23.52 -32.47
N GLU A 74 -16.56 -24.56 -33.06
CA GLU A 74 -16.73 -25.86 -32.41
C GLU A 74 -15.40 -26.61 -32.25
N ALA A 75 -14.49 -26.49 -33.21
CA ALA A 75 -13.13 -27.02 -33.10
C ALA A 75 -12.36 -26.38 -31.94
N LEU A 76 -12.45 -25.05 -31.76
CA LEU A 76 -11.85 -24.35 -30.62
C LEU A 76 -12.45 -24.80 -29.29
N ARG A 77 -13.78 -24.99 -29.22
CA ARG A 77 -14.45 -25.51 -28.01
C ARG A 77 -13.93 -26.91 -27.64
N LYS A 78 -13.84 -27.81 -28.63
CA LYS A 78 -13.27 -29.15 -28.44
C LYS A 78 -11.78 -29.09 -28.07
N GLY A 79 -11.05 -28.14 -28.65
CA GLY A 79 -9.65 -27.87 -28.35
C GLY A 79 -9.44 -27.46 -26.89
N LEU A 80 -10.28 -26.58 -26.33
CA LEU A 80 -10.24 -26.19 -24.91
C LEU A 80 -10.40 -27.42 -24.01
N ILE A 81 -11.43 -28.23 -24.29
CA ILE A 81 -11.76 -29.42 -23.51
C ILE A 81 -10.60 -30.43 -23.54
N ALA A 82 -10.06 -30.70 -24.73
CA ALA A 82 -8.97 -31.65 -24.90
C ALA A 82 -7.65 -31.16 -24.29
N THR A 83 -7.28 -29.90 -24.51
CA THR A 83 -6.00 -29.31 -24.08
C THR A 83 -5.86 -29.33 -22.57
N PHE A 84 -6.92 -28.93 -21.85
CA PHE A 84 -6.92 -28.84 -20.38
C PHE A 84 -7.57 -30.05 -19.71
N ASN A 85 -7.77 -31.14 -20.47
CA ASN A 85 -8.37 -32.39 -19.98
C ASN A 85 -9.66 -32.18 -19.18
N LEU A 86 -10.52 -31.26 -19.64
CA LEU A 86 -11.75 -30.90 -18.94
C LEU A 86 -12.71 -32.09 -18.88
N ASP A 87 -12.62 -33.02 -19.84
CA ASP A 87 -13.37 -34.28 -19.84
C ASP A 87 -13.14 -35.10 -18.57
N ARG A 88 -11.90 -35.14 -18.07
CA ARG A 88 -11.58 -35.84 -16.83
C ARG A 88 -12.27 -35.17 -15.65
N HIS A 89 -12.16 -33.85 -15.54
CA HIS A 89 -12.81 -33.09 -14.47
C HIS A 89 -14.33 -33.20 -14.52
N MET A 90 -14.92 -33.20 -15.73
CA MET A 90 -16.35 -33.43 -15.94
C MET A 90 -16.77 -34.83 -15.52
N LYS A 91 -16.05 -35.89 -15.94
CA LYS A 91 -16.31 -37.28 -15.54
C LYS A 91 -16.20 -37.48 -14.03
N GLU A 92 -15.19 -36.88 -13.40
CA GLU A 92 -15.02 -36.88 -11.93
C GLU A 92 -16.20 -36.20 -11.19
N CYS A 93 -17.02 -35.43 -11.91
CA CYS A 93 -18.23 -34.79 -11.39
C CYS A 93 -19.53 -35.41 -11.95
N GLY A 94 -19.45 -36.58 -12.59
CA GLY A 94 -20.61 -37.28 -13.15
C GLY A 94 -21.23 -36.63 -14.39
N LEU A 95 -20.51 -35.73 -15.06
CA LEU A 95 -20.95 -35.08 -16.30
C LEU A 95 -20.50 -35.90 -17.53
N ALA A 96 -21.39 -36.08 -18.49
CA ALA A 96 -21.07 -36.68 -19.78
C ALA A 96 -20.40 -35.64 -20.71
N PRO A 97 -19.13 -35.83 -21.11
CA PRO A 97 -18.37 -34.78 -21.80
C PRO A 97 -18.87 -34.47 -23.22
N GLU A 98 -19.50 -35.43 -23.89
CA GLU A 98 -19.95 -35.29 -25.28
C GLU A 98 -21.16 -34.36 -25.45
N ARG A 99 -21.85 -34.02 -24.35
CA ARG A 99 -23.07 -33.20 -24.37
C ARG A 99 -23.04 -32.00 -23.43
N SER A 100 -21.96 -31.79 -22.70
CA SER A 100 -21.89 -30.73 -21.70
C SER A 100 -21.64 -29.37 -22.34
N GLU A 101 -22.70 -28.56 -22.42
CA GLU A 101 -22.57 -27.12 -22.53
C GLU A 101 -22.22 -26.50 -21.15
N PRO A 102 -21.71 -25.26 -21.08
CA PRO A 102 -21.45 -24.60 -19.79
C PRO A 102 -22.68 -24.55 -18.87
N LYS A 103 -23.88 -24.46 -19.44
CA LYS A 103 -25.15 -24.55 -18.71
C LYS A 103 -25.30 -25.88 -17.95
N ASP A 104 -24.69 -26.94 -18.43
CA ASP A 104 -24.71 -28.25 -17.77
C ASP A 104 -23.66 -28.35 -16.65
N TRP A 105 -22.62 -27.51 -16.67
CA TRP A 105 -21.65 -27.41 -15.56
C TRP A 105 -22.30 -26.81 -14.32
N VAL A 106 -23.23 -25.87 -14.51
CA VAL A 106 -23.90 -25.15 -13.41
C VAL A 106 -25.05 -25.96 -12.82
N LYS A 107 -25.70 -26.83 -13.60
CA LYS A 107 -26.82 -27.67 -13.11
C LYS A 107 -26.39 -28.72 -12.09
N ASN A 108 -25.13 -29.18 -12.11
CA ASN A 108 -24.61 -30.18 -11.18
C ASN A 108 -23.93 -29.55 -9.95
N GLU A 109 -24.76 -28.97 -9.07
CA GLU A 109 -24.45 -28.58 -7.67
C GLU A 109 -23.16 -27.77 -7.43
N GLY A 110 -22.69 -26.97 -8.40
CA GLY A 110 -21.56 -26.05 -8.25
C GLY A 110 -20.16 -26.70 -8.16
N LEU A 111 -20.06 -27.95 -7.68
CA LEU A 111 -18.79 -28.66 -7.46
C LEU A 111 -18.01 -28.89 -8.76
N ALA A 112 -18.70 -29.19 -9.87
CA ALA A 112 -18.07 -29.38 -11.18
C ALA A 112 -17.43 -28.09 -11.69
N ARG A 113 -18.15 -26.98 -11.56
CA ARG A 113 -17.69 -25.66 -11.95
C ARG A 113 -16.44 -25.28 -11.16
N GLU A 114 -16.46 -25.45 -9.84
CA GLU A 114 -15.32 -25.10 -8.98
C GLU A 114 -14.07 -25.91 -9.32
N LYS A 115 -14.21 -27.24 -9.53
CA LYS A 115 -13.10 -28.10 -9.94
C LYS A 115 -12.52 -27.73 -11.31
N ILE A 116 -13.37 -27.44 -12.29
CA ILE A 116 -12.93 -27.03 -13.64
C ILE A 116 -12.17 -25.70 -13.56
N ILE A 117 -12.77 -24.69 -12.92
CA ILE A 117 -12.17 -23.36 -12.81
C ILE A 117 -10.86 -23.42 -12.01
N SER A 118 -10.83 -24.14 -10.88
CA SER A 118 -9.61 -24.31 -10.08
C SER A 118 -8.53 -25.10 -10.82
N GLY A 119 -8.91 -26.14 -11.59
CA GLY A 119 -7.98 -26.87 -12.44
C GLY A 119 -7.33 -25.98 -13.49
N LEU A 120 -8.14 -25.18 -14.20
CA LEU A 120 -7.69 -24.20 -15.17
C LEU A 120 -6.84 -23.07 -14.55
N ALA A 121 -7.19 -22.61 -13.35
CA ALA A 121 -6.43 -21.61 -12.62
C ALA A 121 -5.02 -22.09 -12.23
N ARG A 122 -4.80 -23.40 -12.05
CA ARG A 122 -3.44 -23.95 -11.85
C ARG A 122 -2.59 -23.92 -13.11
N GLU A 123 -3.22 -23.91 -14.29
CA GLU A 123 -2.57 -23.80 -15.59
C GLU A 123 -2.69 -22.38 -16.18
N TYR A 124 -2.82 -21.37 -15.32
CA TYR A 124 -3.16 -20.00 -15.68
C TYR A 124 -2.39 -19.44 -16.89
N TYR A 125 -1.05 -19.55 -16.89
CA TYR A 125 -0.25 -19.01 -18.01
C TYR A 125 -0.44 -19.75 -19.33
N VAL A 126 -0.65 -21.07 -19.29
CA VAL A 126 -0.91 -21.89 -20.49
C VAL A 126 -2.31 -21.59 -21.02
N LEU A 127 -3.28 -21.41 -20.12
CA LEU A 127 -4.62 -20.97 -20.48
C LEU A 127 -4.63 -19.58 -21.11
N ASN A 128 -3.84 -18.63 -20.58
CA ASN A 128 -3.75 -17.28 -21.15
C ASN A 128 -3.24 -17.31 -22.60
N ASP A 129 -2.19 -18.09 -22.87
CA ASP A 129 -1.68 -18.31 -24.24
C ASP A 129 -2.78 -18.88 -25.15
N TRP A 130 -3.49 -19.90 -24.67
CA TRP A 130 -4.56 -20.55 -25.44
C TRP A 130 -5.72 -19.58 -25.74
N MET A 131 -6.19 -18.83 -24.73
CA MET A 131 -7.29 -17.89 -24.83
C MET A 131 -6.97 -16.74 -25.80
N CYS A 132 -5.76 -16.20 -25.77
CA CYS A 132 -5.35 -15.15 -26.71
C CYS A 132 -5.46 -15.62 -28.16
N ASN A 133 -4.99 -16.84 -28.45
CA ASN A 133 -5.07 -17.40 -29.81
C ASN A 133 -6.52 -17.68 -30.21
N ALA A 134 -7.30 -18.32 -29.32
CA ALA A 134 -8.70 -18.65 -29.59
C ALA A 134 -9.56 -17.39 -29.85
N TYR A 135 -9.37 -16.32 -29.07
CA TYR A 135 -10.03 -15.04 -29.31
C TYR A 135 -9.60 -14.40 -30.63
N GLY A 136 -8.31 -14.46 -30.98
CA GLY A 136 -7.80 -13.97 -32.26
C GLY A 136 -8.50 -14.65 -33.44
N GLU A 137 -8.54 -15.98 -33.43
CA GLU A 137 -9.18 -16.80 -34.47
C GLU A 137 -10.68 -16.54 -34.58
N MET A 138 -11.42 -16.53 -33.45
CA MET A 138 -12.86 -16.24 -33.46
C MET A 138 -13.14 -14.84 -34.03
N LEU A 139 -12.35 -13.83 -33.63
CA LEU A 139 -12.50 -12.47 -34.13
C LEU A 139 -12.10 -12.31 -35.60
N ASP A 140 -11.08 -13.03 -36.09
CA ASP A 140 -10.73 -13.05 -37.52
C ASP A 140 -11.91 -13.52 -38.36
N HIS A 141 -12.60 -14.58 -37.93
CA HIS A 141 -13.79 -15.08 -38.60
C HIS A 141 -14.95 -14.08 -38.54
N MET A 142 -15.19 -13.45 -37.38
CA MET A 142 -16.23 -12.43 -37.22
C MET A 142 -15.97 -11.17 -38.05
N LEU A 143 -14.71 -10.75 -38.20
CA LEU A 143 -14.33 -9.48 -38.83
C LEU A 143 -13.93 -9.60 -40.30
N GLY A 144 -13.53 -10.80 -40.74
CA GLY A 144 -13.14 -11.08 -42.13
C GLY A 144 -14.30 -11.00 -43.12
N GLN A 145 -15.54 -11.11 -42.61
CA GLN A 145 -16.73 -10.85 -43.41
C GLN A 145 -17.01 -9.35 -43.41
N ALA A 146 -17.28 -8.76 -44.58
CA ALA A 146 -17.60 -7.34 -44.74
C ALA A 146 -18.94 -7.01 -44.05
N MET A 147 -18.94 -6.95 -42.73
CA MET A 147 -20.15 -6.77 -41.96
C MET A 147 -20.69 -5.37 -42.17
N THR A 148 -21.95 -5.28 -42.59
CA THR A 148 -22.68 -4.02 -42.60
C THR A 148 -22.75 -3.45 -41.18
N GLY A 149 -22.91 -2.14 -41.05
CA GLY A 149 -23.03 -1.49 -39.74
C GLY A 149 -24.23 -1.98 -38.90
N GLN A 150 -25.23 -2.62 -39.52
CA GLN A 150 -26.35 -3.25 -38.83
C GLN A 150 -25.99 -4.63 -38.28
N ALA A 151 -25.39 -5.50 -39.11
CA ALA A 151 -24.91 -6.82 -38.68
C ALA A 151 -23.98 -6.73 -37.47
N LYS A 152 -23.06 -5.77 -37.54
CA LYS A 152 -22.14 -5.48 -36.44
C LYS A 152 -22.85 -5.12 -35.14
N ARG A 153 -23.82 -4.21 -35.19
CA ARG A 153 -24.60 -3.79 -34.01
C ARG A 153 -25.37 -4.96 -33.42
N THR A 154 -25.98 -5.79 -34.26
CA THR A 154 -26.70 -6.99 -33.80
C THR A 154 -25.76 -7.96 -33.10
N ILE A 155 -24.59 -8.24 -33.68
CA ILE A 155 -23.57 -9.11 -33.06
C ILE A 155 -23.10 -8.55 -31.71
N GLN A 156 -22.85 -7.24 -31.61
CA GLN A 156 -22.46 -6.64 -30.33
C GLN A 156 -23.56 -6.78 -29.26
N THR A 157 -24.82 -6.60 -29.63
CA THR A 157 -25.96 -6.77 -28.71
C THR A 157 -26.12 -8.22 -28.26
N GLU A 158 -26.08 -9.18 -29.19
CA GLU A 158 -26.18 -10.61 -28.87
C GLU A 158 -24.99 -11.07 -28.02
N LEU A 159 -23.78 -10.61 -28.34
CA LEU A 159 -22.58 -10.91 -27.57
C LEU A 159 -22.67 -10.37 -26.14
N ALA A 160 -23.10 -9.12 -25.95
CA ALA A 160 -23.29 -8.56 -24.62
C ALA A 160 -24.37 -9.30 -23.80
N ALA A 161 -25.42 -9.80 -24.46
CA ALA A 161 -26.44 -10.62 -23.81
C ALA A 161 -25.88 -12.00 -23.40
N ALA A 162 -25.12 -12.65 -24.29
CA ALA A 162 -24.47 -13.93 -24.01
C ALA A 162 -23.38 -13.81 -22.94
N ASP A 163 -22.60 -12.73 -22.95
CA ASP A 163 -21.58 -12.44 -21.93
C ASP A 163 -22.20 -12.38 -20.53
N ARG A 164 -23.29 -11.62 -20.37
CA ARG A 164 -24.02 -11.56 -19.08
C ARG A 164 -24.53 -12.93 -18.67
N HIS A 165 -25.11 -13.69 -19.60
CA HIS A 165 -25.61 -15.02 -19.32
C HIS A 165 -24.51 -15.96 -18.82
N PHE A 166 -23.38 -16.07 -19.52
CA PHE A 166 -22.30 -16.95 -19.11
C PHE A 166 -21.53 -16.43 -17.91
N LEU A 167 -21.42 -15.11 -17.74
CA LEU A 167 -20.87 -14.53 -16.53
C LEU A 167 -21.74 -14.88 -15.32
N ASP A 168 -23.06 -14.76 -15.38
CA ASP A 168 -23.94 -15.17 -14.29
C ASP A 168 -23.80 -16.66 -13.93
N LEU A 169 -23.54 -17.51 -14.93
CA LEU A 169 -23.27 -18.94 -14.73
C LEU A 169 -21.91 -19.22 -14.07
N LEU A 170 -20.86 -18.46 -14.45
CA LEU A 170 -19.47 -18.75 -14.12
C LEU A 170 -18.86 -17.82 -13.05
N LYS A 171 -19.52 -16.71 -12.71
CA LYS A 171 -19.05 -15.71 -11.74
C LYS A 171 -19.12 -16.24 -10.32
N SER A 172 -18.09 -15.98 -9.52
CA SER A 172 -18.13 -16.31 -8.09
C SER A 172 -19.27 -15.53 -7.41
N LYS A 173 -19.71 -15.96 -6.23
CA LYS A 173 -20.76 -15.26 -5.48
C LYS A 173 -20.40 -13.78 -5.19
N ASP A 174 -19.11 -13.49 -5.15
CA ASP A 174 -18.57 -12.17 -4.81
C ASP A 174 -18.30 -11.27 -6.04
N GLU A 175 -18.48 -11.79 -7.25
CA GLU A 175 -18.24 -11.02 -8.48
C GLU A 175 -19.47 -10.21 -8.87
N THR A 176 -19.31 -8.88 -8.81
CA THR A 176 -20.35 -7.89 -9.10
C THR A 176 -20.12 -7.13 -10.40
N SER A 177 -18.92 -7.19 -10.98
CA SER A 177 -18.52 -6.40 -12.14
C SER A 177 -18.86 -7.10 -13.46
N ASP A 178 -19.70 -6.47 -14.27
CA ASP A 178 -20.02 -6.93 -15.62
C ASP A 178 -18.79 -6.92 -16.54
N LEU A 179 -18.85 -7.72 -17.60
CA LEU A 179 -17.89 -7.66 -18.70
C LEU A 179 -18.15 -6.41 -19.55
N GLU A 180 -17.08 -5.70 -19.90
CA GLU A 180 -17.19 -4.58 -20.83
C GLU A 180 -17.68 -5.07 -22.21
N PRO A 181 -18.53 -4.29 -22.90
CA PRO A 181 -18.93 -4.60 -24.27
C PRO A 181 -17.72 -4.68 -25.21
N VAL A 182 -17.68 -5.68 -26.10
CA VAL A 182 -16.59 -5.81 -27.06
C VAL A 182 -16.62 -4.68 -28.10
N ASP A 183 -15.56 -3.88 -28.14
CA ASP A 183 -15.36 -2.88 -29.19
C ASP A 183 -14.75 -3.50 -30.45
N LEU A 184 -15.62 -4.04 -31.29
CA LEU A 184 -15.24 -4.61 -32.58
C LEU A 184 -14.65 -3.58 -33.57
N ASN A 185 -14.86 -2.25 -33.40
CA ASN A 185 -14.21 -1.26 -34.26
C ASN A 185 -12.73 -1.20 -33.94
N ARG A 186 -12.42 -1.02 -32.66
CA ARG A 186 -11.04 -0.96 -32.17
C ARG A 186 -10.26 -2.22 -32.50
N LEU A 187 -10.86 -3.38 -32.23
CA LEU A 187 -10.23 -4.68 -32.47
C LEU A 187 -9.93 -4.94 -33.96
N ARG A 188 -10.76 -4.43 -34.89
CA ARG A 188 -10.52 -4.58 -36.33
C ARG A 188 -9.25 -3.88 -36.81
N LEU A 189 -8.79 -2.85 -36.11
CA LEU A 189 -7.57 -2.11 -36.47
C LEU A 189 -6.28 -2.84 -36.07
N LEU A 190 -6.39 -3.93 -35.31
CA LEU A 190 -5.26 -4.71 -34.83
C LEU A 190 -4.97 -5.92 -35.72
N THR A 191 -3.72 -6.36 -35.73
CA THR A 191 -3.32 -7.66 -36.28
C THR A 191 -3.99 -8.79 -35.51
N SER A 192 -4.12 -9.97 -36.11
CA SER A 192 -4.78 -11.12 -35.47
C SER A 192 -4.23 -11.45 -34.07
N PRO A 193 -2.89 -11.56 -33.86
CA PRO A 193 -2.34 -11.83 -32.52
C PRO A 193 -2.62 -10.71 -31.51
N SER A 194 -2.43 -9.46 -31.91
CA SER A 194 -2.70 -8.30 -31.05
C SER A 194 -4.19 -8.18 -30.71
N ARG A 195 -5.07 -8.57 -31.63
CA ARG A 195 -6.51 -8.51 -31.44
C ARG A 195 -7.00 -9.49 -30.38
N GLY A 196 -6.56 -10.75 -30.47
CA GLY A 196 -6.87 -11.76 -29.45
C GLY A 196 -6.37 -11.34 -28.07
N LYS A 197 -5.14 -10.80 -28.02
CA LYS A 197 -4.52 -10.24 -26.82
C LYS A 197 -5.33 -9.06 -26.23
N ALA A 198 -5.78 -8.12 -27.07
CA ALA A 198 -6.59 -6.99 -26.62
C ALA A 198 -7.94 -7.43 -26.03
N LEU A 199 -8.63 -8.37 -26.69
CA LEU A 199 -9.89 -8.91 -26.14
C LEU A 199 -9.68 -9.67 -24.83
N PHE A 200 -8.57 -10.41 -24.71
CA PHE A 200 -8.17 -11.04 -23.46
C PHE A 200 -8.07 -10.00 -22.34
N LEU A 201 -7.31 -8.92 -22.55
CA LEU A 201 -7.12 -7.87 -21.55
C LEU A 201 -8.41 -7.13 -21.18
N ASP A 202 -9.27 -6.82 -22.16
CA ASP A 202 -10.59 -6.26 -21.92
C ASP A 202 -11.43 -7.19 -21.02
N THR A 203 -11.38 -8.49 -21.29
CA THR A 203 -12.13 -9.50 -20.52
C THR A 203 -11.60 -9.65 -19.10
N MET A 204 -10.28 -9.53 -18.92
CA MET A 204 -9.62 -9.46 -17.62
C MET A 204 -9.95 -8.18 -16.83
N GLY A 205 -10.58 -7.18 -17.47
CA GLY A 205 -10.97 -5.94 -16.83
C GLY A 205 -9.89 -4.87 -16.81
N PHE A 206 -8.87 -4.93 -17.70
CA PHE A 206 -7.83 -3.89 -17.80
C PHE A 206 -8.40 -2.50 -18.06
N ARG A 207 -9.58 -2.41 -18.66
CA ARG A 207 -10.28 -1.14 -18.93
C ARG A 207 -11.14 -0.64 -17.76
N GLN A 208 -11.47 -1.52 -16.82
CA GLN A 208 -12.37 -1.23 -15.70
C GLN A 208 -11.56 -0.84 -14.46
N PRO A 209 -11.57 0.44 -14.01
CA PRO A 209 -10.87 0.88 -12.80
C PRO A 209 -11.32 0.09 -11.55
N GLU A 210 -12.56 -0.39 -11.53
CA GLU A 210 -13.15 -1.18 -10.44
C GLU A 210 -12.54 -2.60 -10.37
N VAL A 211 -12.00 -3.11 -11.47
CA VAL A 211 -11.33 -4.42 -11.52
C VAL A 211 -9.83 -4.26 -11.32
N MET A 212 -9.15 -3.38 -12.06
CA MET A 212 -7.68 -3.31 -12.11
C MET A 212 -7.07 -2.14 -11.32
N GLY A 213 -7.68 -1.80 -10.17
CA GLY A 213 -7.27 -0.68 -9.32
C GLY A 213 -7.60 0.68 -9.94
N GLY A 214 -8.09 1.63 -9.11
CA GLY A 214 -8.80 2.86 -9.49
C GLY A 214 -8.16 3.81 -10.52
N ASP A 215 -8.11 5.10 -10.18
CA ASP A 215 -7.65 6.17 -11.07
C ASP A 215 -6.67 7.09 -10.32
N PRO A 216 -5.38 6.68 -10.18
CA PRO A 216 -4.39 7.44 -9.43
C PRO A 216 -4.02 8.78 -10.12
N ASP A 217 -4.21 8.86 -11.43
CA ASP A 217 -3.90 10.03 -12.25
C ASP A 217 -5.01 11.10 -12.23
N ASN A 218 -6.14 10.82 -11.56
CA ASN A 218 -7.22 11.79 -11.42
C ASN A 218 -6.73 13.12 -10.82
N ARG A 219 -7.11 14.23 -11.45
CA ARG A 219 -6.77 15.58 -10.99
C ARG A 219 -7.45 15.89 -9.65
N ASP A 220 -8.67 15.42 -9.47
CA ASP A 220 -9.44 15.56 -8.23
C ASP A 220 -9.04 14.45 -7.26
N PHE A 221 -8.39 14.84 -6.16
CA PHE A 221 -7.94 13.91 -5.15
C PHE A 221 -9.09 13.16 -4.45
N VAL A 222 -10.28 13.77 -4.32
CA VAL A 222 -11.43 13.10 -3.72
C VAL A 222 -11.85 11.92 -4.60
N ARG A 223 -11.88 12.13 -5.92
CA ARG A 223 -12.15 11.05 -6.88
C ARG A 223 -11.08 9.97 -6.87
N VAL A 224 -9.81 10.31 -6.61
CA VAL A 224 -8.77 9.29 -6.38
C VAL A 224 -9.20 8.40 -5.22
N ILE A 225 -9.52 8.97 -4.04
CA ILE A 225 -9.95 8.19 -2.86
C ILE A 225 -11.15 7.30 -3.21
N GLU A 226 -12.19 7.89 -3.80
CA GLU A 226 -13.42 7.17 -4.16
C GLU A 226 -13.16 6.03 -5.15
N SER A 227 -12.25 6.22 -6.11
CA SER A 227 -11.93 5.22 -7.13
C SER A 227 -11.35 3.93 -6.55
N TYR A 228 -10.70 3.99 -5.38
CA TYR A 228 -10.11 2.82 -4.75
C TYR A 228 -11.07 2.09 -3.82
N SER A 229 -12.07 2.79 -3.26
CA SER A 229 -13.00 2.24 -2.27
C SER A 229 -12.23 1.52 -1.14
N GLU A 230 -12.70 0.37 -0.68
CA GLU A 230 -12.08 -0.43 0.39
C GLU A 230 -10.90 -1.32 -0.09
N ARG A 231 -10.50 -1.21 -1.37
CA ARG A 231 -9.44 -2.07 -1.95
C ARG A 231 -8.04 -1.72 -1.47
N LEU A 232 -7.82 -0.53 -0.93
CA LEU A 232 -6.51 -0.18 -0.34
C LEU A 232 -6.43 -0.68 1.09
N LEU A 233 -5.77 -1.82 1.27
CA LEU A 233 -5.43 -2.34 2.60
C LEU A 233 -4.22 -1.63 3.24
N PRO A 234 -4.07 -1.76 4.58
CA PRO A 234 -2.94 -1.20 5.31
C PRO A 234 -1.58 -1.49 4.67
N ARG A 235 -1.32 -2.70 4.18
CA ARG A 235 -0.06 -3.05 3.47
C ARG A 235 0.33 -2.07 2.35
N HIS A 236 -0.63 -1.58 1.57
CA HIS A 236 -0.36 -0.64 0.46
C HIS A 236 0.09 0.72 1.01
N HIS A 237 -0.65 1.24 2.00
CA HIS A 237 -0.34 2.50 2.66
C HIS A 237 1.01 2.45 3.39
N LEU A 238 1.33 1.31 4.02
CA LEU A 238 2.58 1.09 4.73
C LEU A 238 3.80 1.09 3.79
N LEU A 239 3.72 0.45 2.62
CA LEU A 239 4.78 0.54 1.61
C LEU A 239 4.90 1.95 1.01
N ALA A 240 3.78 2.60 0.71
CA ALA A 240 3.77 4.00 0.26
C ALA A 240 4.44 4.93 1.28
N ARG A 241 4.22 4.67 2.57
CA ARG A 241 4.84 5.41 3.66
C ARG A 241 6.35 5.18 3.75
N LEU A 242 6.84 3.94 3.64
CA LEU A 242 8.28 3.67 3.58
C LEU A 242 8.94 4.37 2.39
N ALA A 243 8.28 4.41 1.24
CA ALA A 243 8.74 5.18 0.09
C ALA A 243 8.75 6.69 0.39
N ARG A 244 7.71 7.19 1.08
CA ARG A 244 7.59 8.60 1.46
C ARG A 244 8.63 9.07 2.46
N GLU A 245 9.10 8.16 3.31
CA GLU A 245 10.28 8.33 4.18
C GLU A 245 11.62 8.31 3.43
N GLY A 246 11.63 8.03 2.13
CA GLY A 246 12.85 7.84 1.34
C GLY A 246 13.58 6.53 1.64
N LEU A 247 12.93 5.59 2.34
CA LEU A 247 13.51 4.31 2.76
C LEU A 247 13.32 3.20 1.72
N CYS A 248 12.26 3.29 0.94
CA CYS A 248 11.97 2.40 -0.18
C CYS A 248 11.73 3.20 -1.47
N PRO A 249 12.77 3.85 -2.03
CA PRO A 249 12.61 4.70 -3.21
C PRO A 249 12.33 3.89 -4.49
N THR A 250 12.51 2.57 -4.47
CA THR A 250 12.21 1.70 -5.61
C THR A 250 11.44 0.48 -5.14
N LEU A 251 10.29 0.25 -5.76
CA LEU A 251 9.46 -0.93 -5.59
C LEU A 251 9.31 -1.58 -6.97
N ILE A 252 9.38 -2.91 -7.02
CA ILE A 252 9.14 -3.69 -8.23
C ILE A 252 7.84 -4.48 -8.04
N THR A 253 7.02 -4.57 -9.08
CA THR A 253 5.83 -5.40 -9.05
C THR A 253 5.62 -6.14 -10.37
N THR A 254 5.04 -7.34 -10.27
CA THR A 254 4.49 -8.08 -11.43
C THR A 254 3.01 -7.84 -11.61
N ASN A 255 2.36 -7.11 -10.69
CA ASN A 255 0.95 -6.83 -10.79
C ASN A 255 0.64 -5.77 -11.85
N PHE A 256 -0.54 -5.90 -12.45
CA PHE A 256 -1.05 -4.93 -13.43
C PHE A 256 -1.91 -3.84 -12.79
N ASP A 257 -2.47 -4.12 -11.62
CA ASP A 257 -3.38 -3.27 -10.84
C ASP A 257 -2.74 -1.94 -10.43
N LEU A 258 -3.56 -0.93 -10.08
CA LEU A 258 -3.09 0.39 -9.65
C LEU A 258 -3.16 0.64 -8.14
N LEU A 259 -3.19 -0.40 -7.28
CA LEU A 259 -3.36 -0.22 -5.84
C LEU A 259 -2.14 0.42 -5.18
N LEU A 260 -0.92 0.05 -5.60
CA LEU A 260 0.30 0.66 -5.07
C LEU A 260 0.41 2.13 -5.49
N GLU A 261 0.10 2.43 -6.75
CA GLU A 261 0.03 3.76 -7.33
C GLU A 261 -0.99 4.63 -6.59
N GLY A 262 -2.15 4.06 -6.27
CA GLY A 262 -3.19 4.67 -5.45
C GLY A 262 -2.71 5.00 -4.05
N ALA A 263 -2.10 4.05 -3.36
CA ALA A 263 -1.54 4.29 -2.04
C ALA A 263 -0.42 5.36 -2.05
N TYR A 264 0.41 5.40 -3.10
CA TYR A 264 1.42 6.44 -3.28
C TYR A 264 0.75 7.79 -3.50
N ARG A 265 -0.24 7.87 -4.38
CA ARG A 265 -1.02 9.09 -4.61
C ARG A 265 -1.62 9.60 -3.29
N LEU A 266 -2.21 8.70 -2.50
CA LEU A 266 -2.79 8.99 -1.20
C LEU A 266 -1.75 9.40 -0.14
N ALA A 267 -0.52 8.90 -0.22
CA ALA A 267 0.61 9.34 0.62
C ALA A 267 1.18 10.72 0.22
N GLY A 268 0.57 11.39 -0.77
CA GLY A 268 0.93 12.74 -1.22
C GLY A 268 1.94 12.77 -2.35
N PHE A 269 2.24 11.63 -2.98
CA PHE A 269 3.04 11.64 -4.20
C PHE A 269 2.24 12.21 -5.37
N GLN A 270 2.98 12.82 -6.31
CA GLN A 270 2.42 13.22 -7.60
C GLN A 270 3.03 12.36 -8.71
N PRO A 271 2.20 11.76 -9.57
CA PRO A 271 2.69 10.98 -10.70
C PRO A 271 3.45 11.91 -11.66
N ARG A 272 4.60 11.45 -12.15
CA ARG A 272 5.32 12.12 -13.23
C ARG A 272 4.48 12.04 -14.49
N ARG A 273 3.92 13.17 -14.91
CA ARG A 273 3.38 13.26 -16.26
C ARG A 273 4.56 13.19 -17.23
N GLY A 274 4.46 12.31 -18.23
CA GLY A 274 5.46 12.22 -19.28
C GLY A 274 5.64 13.56 -20.03
N PRO A 275 6.65 13.68 -20.90
CA PRO A 275 6.94 14.92 -21.64
C PRO A 275 5.72 15.50 -22.36
N ALA A 276 4.86 14.64 -22.93
CA ALA A 276 3.61 15.05 -23.58
C ALA A 276 2.60 15.67 -22.59
N GLY A 277 2.54 15.17 -21.35
CA GLY A 277 1.70 15.76 -20.30
C GLY A 277 2.26 17.08 -19.75
N GLU A 278 3.59 17.21 -19.68
CA GLU A 278 4.23 18.49 -19.39
C GLU A 278 3.99 19.51 -20.52
N GLU A 279 4.08 19.11 -21.79
CA GLU A 279 3.76 19.96 -22.94
C GLU A 279 2.27 20.32 -23.00
N ALA A 280 1.37 19.38 -22.68
CA ALA A 280 -0.06 19.66 -22.60
C ALA A 280 -0.40 20.65 -21.48
N ILE A 281 0.20 20.53 -20.29
CA ILE A 281 0.06 21.54 -19.22
C ILE A 281 0.66 22.87 -19.66
N VAL A 282 1.82 22.87 -20.31
CA VAL A 282 2.43 24.11 -20.82
C VAL A 282 1.54 24.74 -21.88
N ARG A 283 0.89 23.95 -22.76
CA ARG A 283 -0.08 24.44 -23.75
C ARG A 283 -1.38 24.92 -23.09
N GLU A 284 -1.92 24.22 -22.09
CA GLU A 284 -3.14 24.60 -21.34
C GLU A 284 -2.91 25.87 -20.51
N ALA A 285 -1.73 25.97 -19.87
CA ALA A 285 -1.28 27.16 -19.17
C ALA A 285 -0.91 28.31 -20.12
N ALA A 286 -0.39 28.02 -21.32
CA ALA A 286 -0.14 29.02 -22.36
C ALA A 286 -1.44 29.50 -23.00
N ALA A 287 -2.42 28.61 -23.22
CA ALA A 287 -3.74 28.95 -23.72
C ALA A 287 -4.54 29.79 -22.72
N SER A 288 -4.40 29.51 -21.41
CA SER A 288 -4.95 30.36 -20.34
C SER A 288 -4.23 31.70 -20.20
N ARG A 289 -2.95 31.79 -20.60
CA ARG A 289 -2.19 33.05 -20.59
C ARG A 289 -2.32 33.87 -21.87
N HIS A 290 -2.67 33.26 -23.00
CA HIS A 290 -2.93 33.97 -24.26
C HIS A 290 -4.27 34.73 -24.28
N ALA A 291 -5.03 34.72 -23.17
CA ALA A 291 -6.09 35.68 -22.93
C ALA A 291 -5.55 37.05 -22.43
N ASP A 292 -4.27 37.15 -22.02
CA ASP A 292 -3.64 38.40 -21.60
C ASP A 292 -2.22 38.55 -22.16
N LEU A 293 -2.14 39.40 -23.20
CA LEU A 293 -0.98 40.17 -23.67
C LEU A 293 0.14 39.51 -24.51
N ASP A 294 0.42 40.21 -25.62
CA ASP A 294 1.56 40.12 -26.53
C ASP A 294 2.91 40.44 -25.85
N ALA A 295 3.87 39.50 -25.86
CA ALA A 295 5.29 39.82 -25.69
C ALA A 295 6.24 38.77 -26.31
N LYS A 296 7.34 39.28 -26.89
CA LYS A 296 8.34 38.64 -27.77
C LYS A 296 9.19 37.52 -27.12
N PRO A 297 9.74 36.57 -27.90
CA PRO A 297 10.59 35.50 -27.38
C PRO A 297 12.08 35.90 -27.32
N GLY A 298 12.75 35.57 -26.21
CA GLY A 298 14.18 35.74 -26.04
C GLY A 298 14.80 34.70 -25.08
N ALA A 299 15.61 33.82 -25.68
CA ALA A 299 16.83 33.16 -25.20
C ALA A 299 16.87 32.24 -23.94
N ASP A 300 17.64 31.16 -24.16
CA ASP A 300 18.42 30.31 -23.24
C ASP A 300 17.71 29.24 -22.39
N ARG A 301 17.76 27.99 -22.90
CA ARG A 301 17.56 26.76 -22.13
C ARG A 301 18.91 26.18 -21.70
N PRO A 302 19.13 25.87 -20.42
CA PRO A 302 20.34 25.18 -19.98
C PRO A 302 20.29 23.69 -20.35
N CYS A 303 21.37 23.21 -20.95
CA CYS A 303 21.64 21.79 -21.21
C CYS A 303 21.92 21.06 -19.89
N PHE A 304 21.12 20.04 -19.58
CA PHE A 304 21.47 19.00 -18.60
C PHE A 304 22.11 17.81 -19.34
N PRO A 305 23.09 17.10 -18.74
CA PRO A 305 23.75 15.98 -19.38
C PRO A 305 22.76 14.81 -19.58
N PRO A 306 22.81 14.09 -20.72
CA PRO A 306 21.89 13.02 -21.01
C PRO A 306 22.37 11.72 -20.35
N THR A 307 21.78 11.35 -19.22
CA THR A 307 21.62 9.93 -18.86
C THR A 307 20.17 9.55 -19.13
N ARG A 308 19.79 9.54 -20.41
CA ARG A 308 18.46 9.10 -20.87
C ARG A 308 18.62 8.05 -21.95
N TRP A 309 18.05 6.89 -21.72
CA TRP A 309 17.93 5.80 -22.68
C TRP A 309 16.56 5.96 -23.39
N PRO A 310 16.50 6.61 -24.57
CA PRO A 310 15.24 7.18 -25.08
C PRO A 310 14.24 6.15 -25.62
N SER A 311 14.68 4.92 -25.93
CA SER A 311 13.81 3.85 -26.42
C SER A 311 13.06 3.11 -25.31
N TYR A 312 13.53 3.18 -24.06
CA TYR A 312 12.99 2.40 -22.94
C TYR A 312 11.90 3.15 -22.15
N GLU A 313 11.85 4.50 -22.21
CA GLU A 313 10.82 5.32 -21.53
C GLU A 313 9.38 5.06 -22.04
N ARG A 314 9.19 4.40 -23.19
CA ARG A 314 7.87 4.25 -23.82
C ARG A 314 7.08 3.01 -23.41
N ILE A 315 7.74 1.92 -23.04
CA ILE A 315 7.16 0.57 -23.15
C ILE A 315 6.75 0.00 -21.79
N THR A 316 7.47 0.39 -20.73
CA THR A 316 7.17 0.08 -19.32
C THR A 316 7.51 1.31 -18.49
N ARG A 317 6.62 2.32 -18.50
CA ARG A 317 6.83 3.50 -17.66
C ARG A 317 6.89 3.04 -16.21
N ALA A 318 8.08 3.07 -15.61
CA ALA A 318 8.14 3.10 -14.17
C ALA A 318 7.32 4.33 -13.75
N HIS A 319 6.28 4.13 -12.93
CA HIS A 319 5.53 5.26 -12.40
C HIS A 319 6.50 5.98 -11.46
N GLN A 320 7.07 7.08 -11.97
CA GLN A 320 7.98 7.91 -11.22
C GLN A 320 7.14 8.87 -10.41
N TYR A 321 7.41 8.93 -9.12
CA TYR A 321 6.70 9.78 -8.21
C TYR A 321 7.62 10.88 -7.72
N TYR A 322 7.12 12.11 -7.80
CA TYR A 322 7.79 13.27 -7.27
C TYR A 322 7.16 13.63 -5.95
N TYR A 323 8.04 14.04 -5.04
CA TYR A 323 7.66 14.76 -3.86
C TYR A 323 8.43 16.07 -3.84
N ARG A 324 7.77 17.15 -3.42
CA ARG A 324 8.43 18.43 -3.19
C ARG A 324 8.65 18.56 -1.68
N PRO A 325 9.91 18.43 -1.20
CA PRO A 325 10.21 18.68 0.20
C PRO A 325 9.71 20.06 0.62
N SER A 326 8.99 20.11 1.73
CA SER A 326 8.59 21.34 2.41
C SER A 326 9.77 22.26 2.76
N ARG A 327 10.99 21.72 2.75
CA ARG A 327 12.26 22.37 3.15
C ARG A 327 13.00 23.17 2.07
N GLY A 328 12.49 23.29 0.85
CA GLY A 328 13.12 24.19 -0.14
C GLY A 328 13.09 25.63 0.38
N ARG A 329 14.26 26.19 0.76
CA ARG A 329 14.43 27.64 0.96
C ARG A 329 13.90 28.31 -0.31
N PHE A 330 12.75 28.97 -0.22
CA PHE A 330 12.34 29.95 -1.22
C PHE A 330 13.34 31.10 -1.12
N SER A 331 14.38 31.09 -1.95
CA SER A 331 15.29 32.22 -2.09
C SER A 331 14.51 33.40 -2.66
N GLY A 332 14.16 34.33 -1.76
CA GLY A 332 14.17 35.78 -1.98
C GLY A 332 13.21 36.37 -3.01
N GLY A 333 12.10 36.94 -2.53
CA GLY A 333 11.34 37.98 -3.21
C GLY A 333 9.90 38.07 -2.70
N PRO A 334 9.41 39.24 -2.24
CA PRO A 334 7.99 39.42 -1.97
C PRO A 334 7.20 39.22 -3.28
N PRO A 335 6.02 38.58 -3.22
CA PRO A 335 5.20 38.38 -4.40
C PRO A 335 4.64 39.73 -4.85
N THR A 336 5.10 40.22 -6.00
CA THR A 336 4.40 41.30 -6.72
C THR A 336 3.07 40.75 -7.25
N GLU A 337 2.07 41.62 -7.19
CA GLU A 337 0.61 41.37 -7.27
C GLU A 337 0.11 40.56 -8.49
N GLU A 338 -1.09 40.00 -8.30
CA GLU A 338 -1.99 39.37 -9.28
C GLU A 338 -1.47 38.17 -10.08
N LYS A 339 -1.56 36.98 -9.48
CA LYS A 339 -1.77 35.75 -10.25
C LYS A 339 -2.99 35.01 -9.72
N THR A 340 -3.93 34.78 -10.63
CA THR A 340 -5.20 34.09 -10.43
C THR A 340 -4.99 32.69 -9.85
N ALA A 341 -5.87 32.31 -8.92
CA ALA A 341 -5.76 31.15 -8.04
C ALA A 341 -5.90 29.77 -8.73
N ASP A 342 -6.14 29.72 -10.04
CA ASP A 342 -6.56 28.49 -10.73
C ASP A 342 -5.44 27.78 -11.50
N THR A 343 -4.20 28.30 -11.52
CA THR A 343 -3.08 27.60 -12.16
C THR A 343 -2.22 26.88 -11.11
N PRO A 344 -2.21 25.54 -11.03
CA PRO A 344 -1.34 24.83 -10.10
C PRO A 344 0.12 25.16 -10.38
N PRO A 345 0.96 25.38 -9.35
CA PRO A 345 2.35 25.77 -9.53
C PRO A 345 3.10 24.72 -10.37
N THR A 346 3.58 25.11 -11.55
CA THR A 346 4.37 24.25 -12.43
C THR A 346 5.61 23.72 -11.68
N LEU A 347 5.68 22.39 -11.53
CA LEU A 347 6.71 21.61 -10.82
C LEU A 347 8.10 21.71 -11.48
N LYS A 348 8.73 22.88 -11.47
CA LYS A 348 10.16 22.99 -11.80
C LYS A 348 10.98 22.76 -10.53
N GLY A 349 11.44 21.52 -10.30
CA GLY A 349 12.46 21.21 -9.28
C GLY A 349 12.13 20.13 -8.24
N GLY A 350 11.12 19.27 -8.45
CA GLY A 350 10.93 18.11 -7.59
C GLY A 350 12.07 17.09 -7.80
N GLN A 351 12.71 16.63 -6.72
CA GLN A 351 13.56 15.44 -6.79
C GLN A 351 12.67 14.21 -6.91
N GLN A 352 13.06 13.25 -7.76
CA GLN A 352 12.37 11.96 -7.82
C GLN A 352 12.47 11.32 -6.44
N ALA A 353 11.31 11.02 -5.84
CA ALA A 353 11.24 10.56 -4.46
C ALA A 353 10.98 9.06 -4.37
N ALA A 354 10.23 8.49 -5.33
CA ALA A 354 10.02 7.06 -5.42
C ALA A 354 9.71 6.58 -6.85
N SER A 355 9.81 5.27 -7.08
CA SER A 355 9.54 4.62 -8.36
C SER A 355 8.84 3.28 -8.16
N ILE A 356 7.72 3.06 -8.85
CA ILE A 356 7.09 1.75 -8.98
C ILE A 356 7.41 1.20 -10.37
N VAL A 357 8.14 0.09 -10.42
CA VAL A 357 8.56 -0.58 -11.65
C VAL A 357 7.67 -1.79 -11.90
N LYS A 358 6.82 -1.73 -12.93
CA LYS A 358 5.91 -2.82 -13.30
C LYS A 358 6.50 -3.62 -14.45
N ILE A 359 7.12 -4.76 -14.14
CA ILE A 359 7.88 -5.52 -15.14
C ILE A 359 6.99 -6.29 -16.11
N HIS A 360 5.73 -6.55 -15.75
CA HIS A 360 4.75 -7.17 -16.62
C HIS A 360 3.88 -6.16 -17.38
N GLY A 361 4.03 -4.87 -17.08
CA GLY A 361 3.25 -3.79 -17.67
C GLY A 361 2.12 -3.28 -16.76
N CYS A 362 1.23 -2.46 -17.32
CA CYS A 362 0.31 -1.64 -16.53
C CYS A 362 -1.08 -1.53 -17.15
N ALA A 363 -2.13 -1.74 -16.34
CA ALA A 363 -3.51 -1.55 -16.78
C ALA A 363 -3.83 -0.11 -17.18
N GLU A 364 -3.24 0.90 -16.53
CA GLU A 364 -3.41 2.31 -16.89
C GLU A 364 -2.84 2.63 -18.28
N THR A 365 -1.65 2.11 -18.57
CA THR A 365 -1.02 2.31 -19.88
C THR A 365 -1.87 1.69 -20.99
N TYR A 366 -2.46 0.51 -20.72
CA TYR A 366 -3.41 -0.11 -21.62
C TYR A 366 -4.68 0.76 -21.81
N ARG A 367 -5.28 1.25 -20.72
CA ARG A 367 -6.45 2.17 -20.77
C ARG A 367 -6.18 3.38 -21.65
N HIS A 368 -5.09 4.09 -21.38
CA HIS A 368 -4.73 5.27 -22.15
C HIS A 368 -4.49 4.97 -23.64
N ALA A 369 -3.89 3.82 -23.98
CA ALA A 369 -3.71 3.42 -25.36
C ALA A 369 -5.02 3.04 -26.06
N CYS A 370 -6.05 2.64 -25.29
CA CYS A 370 -7.39 2.37 -25.80
C CYS A 370 -8.21 3.63 -26.03
N ASP A 371 -8.09 4.61 -25.12
CA ASP A 371 -8.93 5.81 -25.10
C ASP A 371 -8.28 7.00 -25.83
N GLY A 372 -6.97 6.97 -26.06
CA GLY A 372 -6.24 8.05 -26.70
C GLY A 372 -6.56 8.19 -28.20
N PRO A 373 -6.38 9.40 -28.77
CA PRO A 373 -6.55 9.61 -30.21
C PRO A 373 -5.59 8.70 -30.99
N SER A 374 -6.08 8.15 -32.10
CA SER A 374 -5.38 7.14 -32.91
C SER A 374 -4.01 7.59 -33.44
N GLU A 375 -3.70 8.88 -33.42
CA GLU A 375 -2.50 9.47 -34.01
C GLU A 375 -1.37 9.82 -33.01
N GLU A 376 -1.65 10.01 -31.71
CA GLU A 376 -0.64 10.48 -30.72
C GLU A 376 -0.32 9.48 -29.59
N SER A 377 -1.09 8.40 -29.46
CA SER A 377 -0.81 7.35 -28.49
C SER A 377 0.22 6.39 -29.06
N GLY A 378 1.23 5.97 -28.29
CA GLY A 378 2.04 4.80 -28.67
C GLY A 378 1.08 3.70 -29.13
N THR A 379 1.30 3.14 -30.32
CA THR A 379 0.24 2.38 -30.98
C THR A 379 -0.25 1.30 -30.01
N LEU A 380 -1.55 1.08 -29.86
CA LEU A 380 -2.09 0.04 -28.97
C LEU A 380 -1.35 -1.30 -29.17
N ALA A 381 -0.87 -1.57 -30.38
CA ALA A 381 0.04 -2.67 -30.71
C ALA A 381 1.38 -2.66 -29.94
N GLU A 382 2.06 -1.52 -29.79
CA GLU A 382 3.26 -1.37 -28.96
C GLU A 382 2.98 -1.70 -27.49
N VAL A 383 1.91 -1.15 -26.92
CA VAL A 383 1.52 -1.46 -25.53
C VAL A 383 1.18 -2.95 -25.39
N LEU A 384 0.43 -3.50 -26.33
CA LEU A 384 0.15 -4.93 -26.35
C LEU A 384 1.43 -5.77 -26.43
N SER A 385 2.45 -5.34 -27.19
CA SER A 385 3.72 -6.06 -27.26
C SER A 385 4.54 -6.00 -25.96
N SER A 386 4.27 -5.01 -25.09
CA SER A 386 5.00 -4.79 -23.86
C SER A 386 4.42 -5.50 -22.64
N LEU A 387 3.12 -5.79 -22.66
CA LEU A 387 2.46 -6.51 -21.58
C LEU A 387 2.91 -7.97 -21.56
N VAL A 388 3.30 -8.49 -20.41
CA VAL A 388 3.78 -9.87 -20.22
C VAL A 388 2.78 -10.62 -19.36
N PHE A 389 2.07 -11.60 -19.92
CA PHE A 389 1.11 -12.40 -19.14
C PHE A 389 0.86 -13.79 -19.70
N THR A 390 1.45 -14.11 -20.84
CA THR A 390 1.46 -15.48 -21.35
C THR A 390 2.77 -16.18 -21.03
N PHE A 391 2.78 -17.52 -21.03
CA PHE A 391 3.98 -18.28 -20.71
C PHE A 391 5.11 -17.98 -21.71
N ARG A 392 4.78 -17.88 -23.01
CA ARG A 392 5.75 -17.52 -24.05
C ARG A 392 6.37 -16.13 -23.82
N GLU A 393 5.58 -15.17 -23.38
CA GLU A 393 6.05 -13.81 -23.11
C GLU A 393 6.98 -13.78 -21.89
N ILE A 394 6.62 -14.50 -20.83
CA ILE A 394 7.47 -14.64 -19.63
C ILE A 394 8.81 -15.30 -19.98
N GLN A 395 8.83 -16.30 -20.86
CA GLN A 395 10.08 -16.89 -21.35
C GLN A 395 10.94 -15.89 -22.14
N ASN A 396 10.30 -15.08 -22.97
CA ASN A 396 10.98 -14.08 -23.80
C ASN A 396 11.32 -12.79 -23.06
N TRP A 397 10.77 -12.55 -21.88
CA TRP A 397 11.03 -11.37 -21.06
C TRP A 397 12.53 -11.19 -20.77
N ARG A 398 13.34 -12.27 -20.75
CA ARG A 398 14.82 -12.19 -20.67
C ARG A 398 15.50 -11.47 -21.83
N GLN A 399 14.82 -11.35 -22.97
CA GLN A 399 15.29 -10.61 -24.14
C GLN A 399 15.14 -9.10 -23.92
N ASP A 400 14.28 -8.70 -22.98
CA ASP A 400 14.13 -7.31 -22.59
C ASP A 400 15.30 -6.89 -21.67
N SER A 401 16.38 -6.45 -22.32
CA SER A 401 17.65 -6.13 -21.68
C SER A 401 17.53 -5.26 -20.42
N TRP A 402 16.67 -4.24 -20.38
CA TRP A 402 16.64 -3.31 -19.25
C TRP A 402 16.07 -3.92 -17.97
N SER A 403 14.99 -4.70 -18.05
CA SER A 403 14.29 -5.24 -16.87
C SER A 403 15.13 -6.32 -16.21
N ARG A 404 15.74 -7.16 -17.04
CA ARG A 404 16.77 -8.12 -16.63
C ARG A 404 17.96 -7.40 -15.99
N ASP A 405 18.56 -6.42 -16.66
CA ASP A 405 19.76 -5.75 -16.16
C ASP A 405 19.48 -4.93 -14.88
N LEU A 406 18.28 -4.36 -14.75
CA LEU A 406 17.79 -3.74 -13.53
C LEU A 406 17.72 -4.77 -12.40
N LEU A 407 17.03 -5.90 -12.59
CA LEU A 407 16.90 -6.93 -11.56
C LEU A 407 18.25 -7.52 -11.18
N LEU A 408 19.11 -7.80 -12.16
CA LEU A 408 20.49 -8.25 -11.93
C LEU A 408 21.27 -7.26 -11.05
N THR A 409 21.11 -5.96 -11.32
CA THR A 409 21.75 -4.90 -10.54
C THR A 409 21.20 -4.87 -9.11
N LEU A 410 19.88 -4.93 -8.95
CA LEU A 410 19.24 -4.87 -7.65
C LEU A 410 19.58 -6.09 -6.79
N LEU A 411 19.51 -7.32 -7.34
CA LEU A 411 19.89 -8.56 -6.65
C LEU A 411 21.35 -8.53 -6.15
N ARG A 412 22.24 -7.86 -6.87
CA ARG A 412 23.67 -7.76 -6.50
C ARG A 412 23.97 -6.65 -5.49
N THR A 413 23.11 -5.64 -5.40
CA THR A 413 23.42 -4.38 -4.68
C THR A 413 22.46 -4.06 -3.54
N ARG A 414 21.32 -4.76 -3.45
CA ARG A 414 20.24 -4.50 -2.51
C ARG A 414 19.78 -5.79 -1.84
N THR A 415 19.14 -5.64 -0.68
CA THR A 415 18.37 -6.71 -0.06
C THR A 415 16.99 -6.78 -0.72
N MET A 416 16.61 -7.94 -1.25
CA MET A 416 15.29 -8.14 -1.86
C MET A 416 14.28 -8.64 -0.83
N VAL A 417 13.07 -8.05 -0.80
CA VAL A 417 11.95 -8.55 0.01
C VAL A 417 10.81 -8.93 -0.92
N PHE A 418 10.55 -10.23 -1.04
CA PHE A 418 9.48 -10.77 -1.87
C PHE A 418 8.18 -10.82 -1.07
N CYS A 419 7.15 -10.09 -1.51
CA CYS A 419 5.87 -10.00 -0.81
C CYS A 419 4.73 -10.48 -1.71
N GLY A 420 4.06 -11.58 -1.32
CA GLY A 420 2.98 -12.15 -2.13
C GLY A 420 3.43 -12.61 -3.52
N TYR A 421 4.74 -12.80 -3.70
CA TYR A 421 5.30 -13.40 -4.89
C TYR A 421 5.00 -14.90 -4.89
N SER A 422 4.26 -15.35 -5.90
CA SER A 422 4.10 -16.77 -6.18
C SER A 422 5.26 -17.25 -7.05
N THR A 423 5.86 -18.36 -6.65
CA THR A 423 6.87 -19.05 -7.46
C THR A 423 6.29 -19.75 -8.70
N ALA A 424 5.00 -19.53 -9.00
CA ALA A 424 4.36 -19.95 -10.25
C ALA A 424 4.93 -19.23 -11.48
N ASP A 425 5.75 -18.19 -11.33
CA ASP A 425 6.61 -17.67 -12.40
C ASP A 425 7.99 -18.36 -12.37
N PRO A 426 8.20 -19.41 -13.19
CA PRO A 426 9.45 -20.17 -13.17
C PRO A 426 10.63 -19.35 -13.72
N VAL A 427 10.38 -18.36 -14.59
CA VAL A 427 11.46 -17.63 -15.26
C VAL A 427 12.06 -16.58 -14.34
N LEU A 428 11.22 -15.85 -13.61
CA LEU A 428 11.68 -14.92 -12.58
C LEU A 428 12.38 -15.66 -11.43
N HIS A 429 11.81 -16.76 -10.96
CA HIS A 429 12.42 -17.62 -9.94
C HIS A 429 13.84 -18.06 -10.33
N ASP A 430 13.97 -18.64 -11.52
CA ASP A 430 15.25 -19.12 -12.03
C ASP A 430 16.27 -17.98 -12.19
N THR A 431 15.80 -16.78 -12.56
CA THR A 431 16.63 -15.59 -12.63
C THR A 431 17.17 -15.21 -11.25
N PHE A 432 16.33 -15.12 -10.22
CA PHE A 432 16.78 -14.80 -8.85
C PHE A 432 17.80 -15.81 -8.34
N ARG A 433 17.50 -17.10 -8.50
CA ARG A 433 18.37 -18.20 -8.09
C ARG A 433 19.74 -18.13 -8.78
N THR A 434 19.74 -18.02 -10.11
CA THR A 434 20.96 -18.00 -10.93
C THR A 434 21.89 -16.86 -10.55
N VAL A 435 21.36 -15.67 -10.26
CA VAL A 435 22.17 -14.51 -9.87
C VAL A 435 22.86 -14.73 -8.53
N TYR A 436 22.15 -15.28 -7.55
CA TYR A 436 22.76 -15.58 -6.26
C TYR A 436 23.77 -16.74 -6.34
N GLU A 437 23.52 -17.76 -7.16
CA GLU A 437 24.48 -18.83 -7.44
C GLU A 437 25.76 -18.28 -8.13
N GLU A 438 25.59 -17.35 -9.08
CA GLU A 438 26.69 -16.62 -9.69
C GLU A 438 27.51 -15.85 -8.65
N MET A 439 26.86 -15.09 -7.77
CA MET A 439 27.52 -14.37 -6.67
C MET A 439 28.27 -15.32 -5.74
N ALA A 440 27.66 -16.46 -5.39
CA ALA A 440 28.28 -17.50 -4.55
C ALA A 440 29.53 -18.10 -5.21
N SER A 441 29.49 -18.35 -6.52
CA SER A 441 30.63 -18.87 -7.27
C SER A 441 31.83 -17.91 -7.24
N ARG A 442 31.58 -16.60 -7.41
CA ARG A 442 32.63 -15.56 -7.34
C ARG A 442 33.23 -15.47 -5.93
N PHE A 443 32.39 -15.63 -4.90
CA PHE A 443 32.85 -15.58 -3.51
C PHE A 443 33.81 -16.72 -3.16
N LYS A 444 33.57 -17.95 -3.66
CA LYS A 444 34.46 -19.10 -3.46
C LYS A 444 35.89 -18.88 -3.98
N HIS A 445 36.06 -18.03 -4.99
CA HIS A 445 37.37 -17.70 -5.53
C HIS A 445 38.13 -16.65 -4.70
N HIS A 446 37.44 -15.82 -3.91
CA HIS A 446 38.05 -14.72 -3.18
C HIS A 446 38.24 -14.97 -1.68
N ALA A 447 37.50 -15.88 -1.04
CA ALA A 447 37.43 -15.97 0.41
C ALA A 447 37.88 -17.34 0.95
N PHE A 448 39.15 -17.43 1.38
CA PHE A 448 39.64 -18.51 2.25
C PHE A 448 39.92 -18.04 3.71
N ALA A 449 39.79 -16.75 4.04
CA ALA A 449 40.33 -16.21 5.30
C ALA A 449 39.32 -15.67 6.35
N GLU A 450 38.05 -15.37 6.03
CA GLU A 450 37.13 -14.70 6.99
C GLU A 450 35.69 -15.27 7.06
N THR A 451 35.44 -16.47 6.57
CA THR A 451 34.08 -17.05 6.44
C THR A 451 33.38 -17.44 7.75
N SER A 452 34.05 -17.39 8.90
CA SER A 452 33.52 -17.93 10.16
C SER A 452 32.46 -17.07 10.87
N LYS A 453 32.22 -15.83 10.44
CA LYS A 453 31.30 -14.90 11.15
C LYS A 453 29.91 -14.74 10.53
N ARG A 454 29.70 -15.12 9.27
CA ARG A 454 28.42 -14.87 8.56
C ARG A 454 27.39 -15.94 8.87
N ARG A 455 26.13 -15.52 9.04
CA ARG A 455 25.00 -16.38 9.41
C ARG A 455 23.94 -16.37 8.31
N GLN A 456 23.04 -17.36 8.30
CA GLN A 456 21.94 -17.44 7.32
C GLN A 456 21.00 -16.23 7.39
N GLU A 457 20.83 -15.64 8.57
CA GLU A 457 20.06 -14.41 8.82
C GLU A 457 20.62 -13.21 8.04
N ASP A 458 21.91 -13.24 7.68
CA ASP A 458 22.55 -12.16 6.94
C ASP A 458 22.20 -12.17 5.43
N ALA A 459 21.50 -13.19 4.92
CA ALA A 459 21.20 -13.32 3.49
C ALA A 459 20.52 -12.05 2.91
N PRO A 460 20.86 -11.62 1.68
CA PRO A 460 20.30 -10.41 1.04
C PRO A 460 18.89 -10.65 0.47
N ALA A 461 18.12 -11.56 1.04
CA ALA A 461 16.78 -11.88 0.59
C ALA A 461 15.86 -12.24 1.77
N PHE A 462 14.60 -11.81 1.68
CA PHE A 462 13.50 -12.15 2.58
C PHE A 462 12.27 -12.53 1.75
N PHE A 463 11.48 -13.50 2.23
CA PHE A 463 10.17 -13.82 1.68
C PHE A 463 9.11 -13.59 2.74
N LEU A 464 8.11 -12.75 2.43
CA LEU A 464 6.84 -12.70 3.13
C LEU A 464 5.87 -13.59 2.35
N ALA A 465 5.59 -14.78 2.87
CA ALA A 465 4.85 -15.81 2.14
C ALA A 465 3.78 -16.48 3.01
N SER A 466 2.77 -17.07 2.35
CA SER A 466 1.69 -17.75 3.05
C SER A 466 2.20 -18.96 3.83
N ALA A 467 1.73 -19.11 5.07
CA ALA A 467 2.04 -20.24 5.92
C ALA A 467 1.40 -21.56 5.44
N ARG A 468 0.44 -21.51 4.50
CA ARG A 468 -0.21 -22.71 3.95
C ARG A 468 0.68 -23.50 3.02
N SER A 469 1.54 -22.81 2.28
CA SER A 469 2.42 -23.41 1.28
C SER A 469 3.83 -22.89 1.50
N ARG A 470 4.67 -23.72 2.12
CA ARG A 470 6.12 -23.51 2.05
C ARG A 470 6.57 -23.76 0.62
N GLU A 471 6.73 -22.68 -0.13
CA GLU A 471 7.11 -22.76 -1.52
C GLU A 471 8.56 -23.20 -1.62
N PHE A 472 8.78 -24.39 -2.20
CA PHE A 472 10.10 -24.98 -2.39
C PHE A 472 11.07 -24.00 -3.09
N HIS A 473 10.57 -23.31 -4.12
CA HIS A 473 11.32 -22.34 -4.90
C HIS A 473 11.75 -21.10 -4.08
N ALA A 474 10.91 -20.60 -3.19
CA ALA A 474 11.30 -19.50 -2.30
C ALA A 474 12.46 -19.89 -1.38
N LEU A 475 12.44 -21.13 -0.85
CA LEU A 475 13.56 -21.68 -0.07
C LEU A 475 14.82 -21.90 -0.92
N GLU A 476 14.70 -22.23 -2.21
CA GLU A 476 15.86 -22.29 -3.13
C GLU A 476 16.52 -20.92 -3.33
N VAL A 477 15.71 -19.87 -3.54
CA VAL A 477 16.24 -18.49 -3.66
C VAL A 477 16.96 -18.08 -2.38
N LEU A 478 16.35 -18.32 -1.22
CA LEU A 478 16.95 -17.97 0.07
C LEU A 478 18.24 -18.75 0.35
N ARG A 479 18.28 -20.05 0.02
CA ARG A 479 19.50 -20.86 0.12
C ARG A 479 20.60 -20.31 -0.78
N SER A 480 20.27 -19.94 -2.01
CA SER A 480 21.22 -19.35 -2.96
C SER A 480 21.72 -17.99 -2.44
N ALA A 481 20.83 -17.15 -1.88
CA ALA A 481 21.19 -15.87 -1.28
C ALA A 481 22.11 -16.02 -0.06
N SER A 482 21.86 -17.02 0.80
CA SER A 482 22.77 -17.39 1.90
C SER A 482 24.15 -17.83 1.38
N GLN A 483 24.18 -18.64 0.32
CA GLN A 483 25.45 -19.05 -0.30
C GLN A 483 26.19 -17.88 -0.97
N ALA A 484 25.47 -16.89 -1.51
CA ALA A 484 26.04 -15.70 -2.12
C ALA A 484 26.89 -14.87 -1.14
N ILE A 485 26.57 -14.94 0.16
CA ILE A 485 27.35 -14.33 1.24
C ILE A 485 28.31 -15.34 1.92
N GLY A 486 28.50 -16.54 1.39
CA GLY A 486 29.49 -17.51 1.89
C GLY A 486 29.00 -18.46 2.98
N VAL A 487 27.68 -18.58 3.21
CA VAL A 487 27.14 -19.55 4.16
C VAL A 487 27.09 -20.95 3.52
N ASN A 488 27.93 -21.87 4.01
CA ASN A 488 28.11 -23.20 3.39
C ASN A 488 27.04 -24.23 3.81
N ARG A 489 26.45 -24.11 5.01
CA ARG A 489 25.43 -25.02 5.51
C ARG A 489 24.12 -24.27 5.66
N VAL A 490 23.21 -24.50 4.71
CA VAL A 490 21.85 -23.96 4.75
C VAL A 490 20.87 -25.09 4.94
N SER A 491 19.88 -24.90 5.81
CA SER A 491 18.80 -25.88 5.97
C SER A 491 18.03 -26.04 4.65
N LEU A 492 17.60 -27.27 4.34
CA LEU A 492 16.84 -27.57 3.12
C LEU A 492 15.35 -27.28 3.27
N THR A 493 14.85 -27.31 4.51
CA THR A 493 13.42 -27.26 4.83
C THR A 493 13.00 -25.93 5.47
N GLU A 494 13.97 -25.13 5.91
CA GLU A 494 13.76 -23.93 6.70
C GLU A 494 14.79 -22.85 6.34
N HIS A 495 14.38 -21.59 6.48
CA HIS A 495 15.29 -20.45 6.37
C HIS A 495 14.79 -19.33 7.30
N PRO A 496 15.67 -18.66 8.07
CA PRO A 496 15.25 -17.61 9.01
C PRO A 496 14.53 -16.44 8.34
N ASN A 497 14.90 -16.12 7.09
CA ASN A 497 14.29 -15.02 6.33
C ASN A 497 13.04 -15.44 5.52
N TYR A 498 12.47 -16.63 5.78
CA TYR A 498 11.16 -17.03 5.29
C TYR A 498 10.11 -16.68 6.36
N LEU A 499 9.48 -15.52 6.21
CA LEU A 499 8.56 -14.92 7.17
C LEU A 499 7.12 -15.30 6.78
N GLU A 500 6.53 -16.20 7.55
CA GLU A 500 5.20 -16.76 7.30
C GLU A 500 4.08 -15.81 7.76
N PHE A 501 3.01 -15.70 6.96
CA PHE A 501 1.76 -15.03 7.32
C PHE A 501 0.53 -15.83 6.89
N PHE A 502 -0.67 -15.45 7.34
CA PHE A 502 -1.95 -16.04 6.91
C PHE A 502 -2.77 -15.02 6.09
N TYR A 503 -3.38 -15.44 4.97
CA TYR A 503 -4.32 -14.57 4.25
C TYR A 503 -5.55 -14.28 5.10
N ARG A 504 -6.22 -13.15 4.85
CA ARG A 504 -7.41 -12.76 5.63
C ARG A 504 -8.55 -13.73 5.36
N ASP A 505 -8.80 -14.05 4.10
CA ASP A 505 -9.91 -14.91 3.66
C ASP A 505 -9.72 -16.37 4.10
N ASP A 506 -8.49 -16.77 4.38
CA ASP A 506 -8.14 -18.15 4.68
C ASP A 506 -8.57 -18.59 6.07
N ASP A 507 -8.34 -17.74 7.07
CA ASP A 507 -8.70 -17.97 8.47
C ASP A 507 -8.45 -16.70 9.28
N HIS A 508 -9.45 -15.82 9.41
CA HIS A 508 -9.36 -14.63 10.29
C HIS A 508 -9.04 -14.98 11.76
N ARG A 509 -9.04 -16.26 12.16
CA ARG A 509 -8.65 -16.69 13.50
C ARG A 509 -7.14 -16.89 13.64
N ARG A 510 -6.34 -16.72 12.58
CA ARG A 510 -4.88 -16.91 12.60
C ARG A 510 -4.09 -15.61 12.52
N PHE A 511 -2.98 -15.58 13.25
CA PHE A 511 -2.08 -14.43 13.36
C PHE A 511 -0.63 -14.86 13.09
N PRO A 512 0.20 -14.04 12.42
CA PRO A 512 -0.16 -12.75 11.82
C PRO A 512 -0.62 -12.89 10.34
N ASN A 513 -1.41 -11.94 9.85
CA ASN A 513 -1.63 -11.70 8.42
C ASN A 513 -0.58 -10.73 7.84
N LEU A 514 -0.60 -10.53 6.52
CA LEU A 514 0.40 -9.69 5.85
C LEU A 514 0.35 -8.20 6.28
N ASP A 515 -0.85 -7.67 6.53
CA ASP A 515 -1.02 -6.30 7.03
C ASP A 515 -0.37 -6.14 8.42
N GLU A 516 -0.54 -7.14 9.28
CA GLU A 516 0.03 -7.18 10.64
C GLU A 516 1.56 -7.30 10.61
N VAL A 517 2.12 -8.15 9.74
CA VAL A 517 3.59 -8.26 9.53
C VAL A 517 4.18 -6.93 9.08
N LEU A 518 3.57 -6.28 8.08
CA LEU A 518 4.05 -4.99 7.58
C LEU A 518 3.82 -3.85 8.58
N SER A 519 2.75 -3.91 9.37
CA SER A 519 2.50 -2.93 10.45
C SER A 519 3.59 -2.99 11.50
N TRP A 520 4.01 -4.21 11.90
CA TRP A 520 5.16 -4.39 12.78
C TRP A 520 6.44 -3.86 12.14
N LEU A 521 6.73 -4.23 10.88
CA LEU A 521 7.92 -3.75 10.16
C LEU A 521 8.01 -2.21 10.15
N VAL A 522 6.94 -1.54 9.73
CA VAL A 522 6.91 -0.07 9.67
C VAL A 522 7.01 0.54 11.06
N HIS A 523 6.34 -0.03 12.06
CA HIS A 523 6.48 0.41 13.45
C HIS A 523 7.94 0.39 13.90
N ARG A 524 8.66 -0.70 13.65
CA ARG A 524 10.08 -0.85 14.03
C ARG A 524 10.99 0.11 13.29
N VAL A 525 10.82 0.26 11.98
CA VAL A 525 11.54 1.28 11.18
C VAL A 525 11.29 2.68 11.76
N TYR A 526 10.05 2.98 12.13
CA TYR A 526 9.68 4.29 12.68
C TYR A 526 10.28 4.52 14.06
N ARG A 527 10.29 3.51 14.95
CA ARG A 527 10.94 3.60 16.26
C ARG A 527 12.45 3.83 16.14
N LEU A 528 13.13 3.15 15.22
CA LEU A 528 14.55 3.38 14.96
C LEU A 528 14.80 4.79 14.42
N ARG A 529 13.94 5.30 13.54
CA ARG A 529 14.02 6.69 13.06
C ARG A 529 13.80 7.71 14.19
N GLN A 530 12.83 7.46 15.07
CA GLN A 530 12.59 8.28 16.25
C GLN A 530 13.82 8.28 17.17
N ARG A 531 14.49 7.14 17.35
CA ARG A 531 15.73 7.05 18.13
C ARG A 531 16.82 7.96 17.54
N GLN A 532 17.05 7.90 16.23
CA GLN A 532 18.01 8.76 15.53
C GLN A 532 17.66 10.25 15.68
N ALA A 533 16.37 10.58 15.59
CA ALA A 533 15.89 11.94 15.79
C ALA A 533 16.14 12.46 17.21
N LEU A 534 15.92 11.61 18.23
CA LEU A 534 16.20 11.97 19.62
C LEU A 534 17.69 12.26 19.85
N GLU A 535 18.58 11.45 19.27
CA GLU A 535 20.03 11.62 19.42
C GLU A 535 20.54 12.89 18.76
N SER A 536 20.01 13.22 17.59
CA SER A 536 20.51 14.31 16.77
C SER A 536 19.88 15.67 17.12
N GLU A 537 18.58 15.72 17.36
CA GLU A 537 17.83 16.99 17.35
C GLU A 537 17.05 17.28 18.64
N LEU A 538 16.89 16.33 19.57
CA LEU A 538 16.07 16.55 20.78
C LEU A 538 16.52 17.78 21.58
N ARG A 539 17.82 17.95 21.77
CA ARG A 539 18.36 19.11 22.50
C ARG A 539 18.06 20.42 21.77
N GLY A 540 18.24 20.42 20.45
CA GLY A 540 18.02 21.60 19.62
C GLY A 540 16.57 22.04 19.67
N ILE A 541 15.64 21.11 19.44
CA ILE A 541 14.21 21.40 19.50
C ILE A 541 13.77 21.78 20.91
N ALA A 542 14.21 21.09 21.96
CA ALA A 542 13.84 21.43 23.33
C ALA A 542 14.29 22.84 23.73
N THR A 543 15.49 23.26 23.31
CA THR A 543 16.00 24.62 23.54
C THR A 543 15.16 25.68 22.82
N LEU A 544 14.65 25.36 21.62
CA LEU A 544 13.78 26.26 20.87
C LEU A 544 12.42 26.47 21.58
N LEU A 545 11.90 25.42 22.22
CA LEU A 545 10.56 25.41 22.80
C LEU A 545 10.51 25.94 24.24
N MET A 546 11.56 25.70 25.03
CA MET A 546 11.64 26.14 26.43
C MET A 546 12.29 27.52 26.49
N LYS A 547 11.49 28.57 26.75
CA LYS A 547 11.88 29.96 26.50
C LYS A 547 12.86 30.53 27.54
N GLU A 548 12.93 30.00 28.77
CA GLU A 548 13.65 30.66 29.88
C GLU A 548 14.42 29.73 30.84
N GLY A 549 14.37 28.41 30.67
CA GLY A 549 15.12 27.44 31.47
C GLY A 549 15.88 26.49 30.57
N GLY A 550 17.20 26.65 30.45
CA GLY A 550 18.04 25.81 29.59
C GLY A 550 17.78 24.31 29.81
N VAL A 551 17.88 23.52 28.73
CA VAL A 551 17.65 22.07 28.78
C VAL A 551 18.65 21.42 29.74
N GLU A 552 18.18 20.85 30.85
CA GLU A 552 19.03 20.07 31.76
C GLU A 552 19.69 18.93 30.97
N SER A 553 21.03 18.84 31.02
CA SER A 553 21.77 17.83 30.24
C SER A 553 21.38 16.39 30.60
N GLY A 554 20.95 16.15 31.85
CA GLY A 554 20.45 14.85 32.29
C GLY A 554 19.09 14.49 31.71
N ALA A 555 18.21 15.48 31.47
CA ALA A 555 16.84 15.24 31.00
C ALA A 555 16.79 14.62 29.61
N VAL A 556 17.65 15.08 28.68
CA VAL A 556 17.78 14.50 27.32
C VAL A 556 18.10 13.01 27.40
N ARG A 557 19.06 12.64 28.25
CA ARG A 557 19.45 11.24 28.44
C ARG A 557 18.32 10.41 29.04
N ARG A 558 17.61 10.92 30.05
CA ARG A 558 16.46 10.24 30.67
C ARG A 558 15.32 9.99 29.68
N ILE A 559 15.04 10.94 28.78
CA ILE A 559 14.04 10.77 27.71
C ILE A 559 14.46 9.66 26.75
N ILE A 560 15.72 9.66 26.32
CA ILE A 560 16.27 8.63 25.44
C ILE A 560 16.19 7.23 26.09
N GLU A 561 16.64 7.10 27.33
CA GLU A 561 16.57 5.84 28.08
C GLU A 561 15.12 5.38 28.30
N SER A 562 14.21 6.33 28.55
CA SER A 562 12.77 6.07 28.68
C SER A 562 12.18 5.55 27.37
N PHE A 563 12.58 6.13 26.25
CA PHE A 563 12.16 5.68 24.92
C PHE A 563 12.71 4.30 24.57
N ASP A 564 13.96 4.00 24.90
CA ASP A 564 14.54 2.66 24.69
C ASP A 564 13.79 1.60 25.50
N LYS A 565 13.49 1.89 26.77
CA LYS A 565 12.67 1.01 27.62
C LYS A 565 11.25 0.83 27.09
N LEU A 566 10.63 1.89 26.54
CA LEU A 566 9.34 1.80 25.87
C LEU A 566 9.42 0.84 24.67
N CYS A 567 10.40 1.02 23.78
CA CYS A 567 10.57 0.17 22.59
C CYS A 567 10.78 -1.31 22.95
N GLU A 568 11.52 -1.59 24.03
CA GLU A 568 11.72 -2.95 24.53
C GLU A 568 10.43 -3.53 25.14
N ALA A 569 9.67 -2.73 25.90
CA ALA A 569 8.39 -3.15 26.47
C ALA A 569 7.34 -3.43 25.39
N GLU A 570 7.29 -2.61 24.33
CA GLU A 570 6.46 -2.83 23.15
C GLU A 570 6.80 -4.14 22.45
N ARG A 571 8.09 -4.39 22.20
CA ARG A 571 8.59 -5.66 21.62
C ARG A 571 8.22 -6.85 22.49
N LYS A 572 8.46 -6.76 23.79
CA LYS A 572 8.14 -7.81 24.75
C LYS A 572 6.65 -8.11 24.77
N SER A 573 5.79 -7.09 24.80
CA SER A 573 4.33 -7.26 24.82
C SER A 573 3.80 -8.00 23.59
N VAL A 574 4.23 -7.61 22.38
CA VAL A 574 3.80 -8.30 21.15
C VAL A 574 4.34 -9.73 21.12
N LYS A 575 5.60 -9.93 21.55
CA LYS A 575 6.25 -11.26 21.59
C LYS A 575 5.54 -12.21 22.56
N GLU A 576 5.28 -11.78 23.79
CA GLU A 576 4.59 -12.59 24.81
C GLU A 576 3.18 -12.98 24.34
N THR A 577 2.45 -12.05 23.75
CA THR A 577 1.09 -12.32 23.26
C THR A 577 1.07 -13.24 22.04
N THR A 578 2.07 -13.14 21.16
CA THR A 578 2.23 -14.02 19.99
C THR A 578 2.67 -15.44 20.37
N LEU A 579 3.36 -15.59 21.50
CA LEU A 579 3.95 -16.85 21.96
C LEU A 579 3.08 -17.69 22.88
N ALA A 580 1.94 -17.16 23.35
CA ALA A 580 0.97 -17.94 24.09
C ALA A 580 0.57 -19.18 23.27
N ARG A 581 1.17 -20.34 23.59
CA ARG A 581 0.91 -21.60 22.91
C ARG A 581 -0.54 -21.95 23.14
N VAL A 582 -1.23 -22.28 22.05
CA VAL A 582 -2.59 -22.79 22.16
C VAL A 582 -2.69 -24.13 21.47
N GLU A 583 -3.16 -25.12 22.24
CA GLU A 583 -3.39 -26.49 21.80
C GLU A 583 -4.85 -26.74 21.37
N ASP A 584 -5.78 -25.81 21.64
CA ASP A 584 -7.22 -25.91 21.36
C ASP A 584 -7.76 -24.82 20.41
N GLY A 585 -8.70 -25.17 19.52
CA GLY A 585 -9.20 -24.33 18.42
C GLY A 585 -9.85 -23.00 18.85
N ASP A 586 -10.69 -22.99 19.89
CA ASP A 586 -11.33 -21.76 20.38
C ASP A 586 -10.33 -20.84 21.11
N ALA A 587 -9.36 -21.45 21.77
CA ALA A 587 -8.26 -20.70 22.36
C ALA A 587 -7.36 -20.09 21.27
N ILE A 588 -7.21 -20.70 20.07
CA ILE A 588 -6.40 -20.16 18.97
C ILE A 588 -7.00 -18.84 18.51
N ARG A 589 -8.32 -18.80 18.31
CA ARG A 589 -9.04 -17.58 17.94
C ARG A 589 -8.84 -16.49 18.99
N SER A 590 -9.00 -16.85 20.25
CA SER A 590 -8.87 -15.91 21.37
C SER A 590 -7.43 -15.39 21.52
N ALA A 591 -6.42 -16.23 21.29
CA ALA A 591 -5.01 -15.83 21.32
C ALA A 591 -4.63 -14.95 20.13
N ALA A 592 -5.09 -15.27 18.92
CA ALA A 592 -4.87 -14.43 17.74
C ALA A 592 -5.52 -13.05 17.92
N GLU A 593 -6.72 -12.99 18.48
CA GLU A 593 -7.39 -11.73 18.76
C GLU A 593 -6.63 -10.89 19.79
N ARG A 594 -6.20 -11.50 20.90
CA ARG A 594 -5.32 -10.81 21.87
C ARG A 594 -4.03 -10.31 21.22
N ALA A 595 -3.40 -11.12 20.36
CA ALA A 595 -2.17 -10.73 19.66
C ALA A 595 -2.40 -9.55 18.70
N ARG A 596 -3.54 -9.49 18.03
CA ARG A 596 -3.92 -8.34 17.19
C ARG A 596 -4.17 -7.10 18.01
N ILE A 597 -4.92 -7.21 19.11
CA ILE A 597 -5.17 -6.08 20.01
C ILE A 597 -3.84 -5.55 20.56
N ALA A 598 -2.95 -6.44 21.02
CA ALA A 598 -1.62 -6.06 21.50
C ALA A 598 -0.78 -5.40 20.38
N LEU A 599 -0.81 -5.95 19.17
CA LEU A 599 -0.13 -5.36 18.02
C LEU A 599 -0.68 -3.98 17.69
N GLU A 600 -2.00 -3.81 17.55
CA GLU A 600 -2.65 -2.54 17.21
C GLU A 600 -2.42 -1.47 18.27
N ARG A 601 -2.44 -1.83 19.56
CA ARG A 601 -2.09 -0.92 20.66
C ARG A 601 -0.68 -0.36 20.53
N VAL A 602 0.25 -1.18 20.05
CA VAL A 602 1.65 -0.80 19.87
C VAL A 602 1.86 -0.05 18.56
N THR A 603 1.44 -0.65 17.44
CA THR A 603 1.65 -0.10 16.10
C THR A 603 0.82 1.16 15.87
N GLY A 604 -0.34 1.30 16.53
CA GLY A 604 -1.22 2.46 16.43
C GLY A 604 -0.56 3.80 16.76
N TRP A 605 0.42 3.82 17.68
CA TRP A 605 1.24 5.01 17.91
C TRP A 605 1.97 5.46 16.66
N THR A 606 2.58 4.52 15.96
CA THR A 606 3.34 4.80 14.75
C THR A 606 2.48 4.87 13.51
N VAL A 607 1.33 4.19 13.45
CA VAL A 607 0.42 4.11 12.28
C VAL A 607 -0.60 5.25 12.28
N HIS A 608 -1.11 5.62 13.46
CA HIS A 608 -2.19 6.60 13.61
C HIS A 608 -1.70 7.90 14.25
N PHE A 609 -1.12 7.83 15.45
CA PHE A 609 -0.87 9.02 16.27
C PHE A 609 0.25 9.91 15.71
N HIS A 610 1.47 9.39 15.60
CA HIS A 610 2.64 10.16 15.17
C HIS A 610 2.52 10.77 13.77
N PRO A 611 2.05 10.03 12.73
CA PRO A 611 1.80 10.59 11.40
C PRO A 611 0.97 11.87 11.42
N ARG A 612 -0.11 11.85 12.20
CA ARG A 612 -1.03 12.98 12.30
C ARG A 612 -0.43 14.08 13.15
N LEU A 613 0.35 13.73 14.18
CA LEU A 613 1.00 14.71 15.04
C LEU A 613 2.03 15.52 14.25
N LEU A 614 2.86 14.83 13.47
CA LEU A 614 3.82 15.46 12.57
C LEU A 614 3.14 16.31 11.50
N ARG A 615 1.99 15.86 10.98
CA ARG A 615 1.17 16.68 10.09
C ARG A 615 0.71 17.97 10.77
N GLU A 616 0.21 17.90 11.99
CA GLU A 616 -0.22 19.09 12.73
C GLU A 616 0.95 20.05 13.01
N PHE A 617 2.15 19.54 13.31
CA PHE A 617 3.36 20.37 13.41
C PHE A 617 3.73 21.05 12.11
N ALA A 618 3.71 20.29 11.01
CA ALA A 618 4.02 20.82 9.69
C ALA A 618 3.02 21.90 9.25
N LEU A 619 1.74 21.73 9.56
CA LEU A 619 0.71 22.72 9.30
C LEU A 619 0.93 24.00 10.12
N ALA A 620 1.23 23.86 11.41
CA ALA A 620 1.54 24.99 12.28
C ALA A 620 2.77 25.77 11.78
N GLU A 621 3.85 25.06 11.44
CA GLU A 621 5.07 25.65 10.91
C GLU A 621 4.84 26.32 9.53
N LEU A 622 4.10 25.68 8.63
CA LEU A 622 3.77 26.23 7.32
C LEU A 622 2.99 27.54 7.43
N ARG A 623 1.99 27.57 8.32
CA ARG A 623 1.17 28.73 8.57
C ARG A 623 2.01 29.88 9.13
N LEU A 624 2.92 29.62 10.06
CA LEU A 624 3.84 30.65 10.57
C LEU A 624 4.78 31.22 9.52
N ARG A 625 5.31 30.37 8.64
CA ARG A 625 6.19 30.81 7.55
C ARG A 625 5.47 31.65 6.51
N LYS A 626 4.22 31.32 6.19
CA LYS A 626 3.44 31.97 5.14
C LYS A 626 2.53 33.09 5.64
N GLY A 627 2.39 33.28 6.96
CA GLY A 627 1.40 34.17 7.54
C GLY A 627 -0.02 33.61 7.32
N TYR A 628 -0.77 34.16 6.37
CA TYR A 628 -2.13 33.70 6.07
C TYR A 628 -2.12 32.58 5.01
N VAL A 629 -2.29 31.33 5.45
CA VAL A 629 -2.72 30.21 4.60
C VAL A 629 -4.23 30.06 4.70
N GLY A 630 -4.98 30.29 3.62
CA GLY A 630 -6.44 30.13 3.63
C GLY A 630 -6.87 28.72 4.05
N THR A 631 -8.02 28.60 4.73
CA THR A 631 -8.58 27.31 5.17
C THR A 631 -8.74 26.31 4.02
N GLN A 632 -8.97 26.82 2.80
CA GLN A 632 -9.08 26.04 1.56
C GLN A 632 -7.78 25.29 1.17
N GLU A 633 -6.60 25.79 1.52
CA GLU A 633 -5.33 25.08 1.23
C GLU A 633 -5.04 23.98 2.26
N ILE A 634 -5.56 24.12 3.48
CA ILE A 634 -5.26 23.23 4.62
C ILE A 634 -6.24 22.07 4.72
N LYS A 635 -7.50 22.30 4.37
CA LYS A 635 -8.54 21.27 4.42
C LYS A 635 -8.19 20.03 3.58
N PRO A 636 -7.67 20.15 2.34
CA PRO A 636 -7.17 18.99 1.59
C PRO A 636 -5.98 18.31 2.26
N LEU A 637 -5.09 19.05 2.93
CA LEU A 637 -3.94 18.45 3.62
C LEU A 637 -4.36 17.62 4.84
N ARG A 638 -5.46 17.98 5.52
CA ARG A 638 -5.99 17.23 6.67
C ARG A 638 -6.94 16.09 6.32
N GLY A 639 -7.83 16.33 5.35
CA GLY A 639 -8.85 15.36 4.94
C GLY A 639 -8.31 14.21 4.10
N THR A 640 -7.04 14.28 3.72
CA THR A 640 -6.36 13.22 2.99
C THR A 640 -5.50 12.41 3.95
N PRO A 641 -5.18 11.15 3.65
CA PRO A 641 -4.19 10.37 4.41
C PRO A 641 -2.76 10.91 4.21
N TRP A 642 -2.65 12.21 3.90
CA TRP A 642 -1.40 12.92 3.71
C TRP A 642 -0.55 12.78 4.96
N TYR A 643 0.69 12.37 4.68
CA TYR A 643 1.66 11.98 5.66
C TYR A 643 2.84 12.95 5.64
N PHE A 644 3.19 13.48 6.81
CA PHE A 644 4.44 14.19 6.98
C PHE A 644 5.51 13.19 7.45
N ALA A 645 6.54 12.99 6.62
CA ALA A 645 7.58 12.02 6.91
C ALA A 645 8.39 12.40 8.15
N ALA A 646 8.66 11.44 9.02
CA ALA A 646 9.57 11.60 10.14
C ALA A 646 10.97 12.03 9.68
N GLY A 647 11.38 11.54 8.51
CA GLY A 647 12.63 11.94 7.87
C GLY A 647 12.71 13.43 7.50
N GLU A 648 11.57 14.11 7.33
CA GLU A 648 11.57 15.51 6.88
C GLU A 648 11.88 16.51 7.98
N ASN A 649 11.53 16.23 9.24
CA ASN A 649 11.87 17.12 10.35
C ASN A 649 12.17 16.34 11.64
N PHE A 650 13.44 15.97 11.80
CA PHE A 650 13.92 15.22 12.96
C PHE A 650 13.64 15.92 14.30
N GLY A 651 13.69 17.26 14.36
CA GLY A 651 13.32 18.00 15.57
C GLY A 651 11.87 17.73 15.97
N TRP A 652 10.94 17.82 15.01
CA TRP A 652 9.53 17.48 15.25
C TRP A 652 9.28 16.01 15.53
N THR A 653 10.03 15.11 14.90
CA THR A 653 9.98 13.67 15.22
C THR A 653 10.44 13.38 16.64
N ALA A 654 11.54 14.00 17.09
CA ALA A 654 12.03 13.88 18.45
C ALA A 654 11.01 14.44 19.45
N TRP A 655 10.43 15.61 19.15
CA TRP A 655 9.42 16.22 20.01
C TRP A 655 8.11 15.40 20.05
N GLY A 656 7.72 14.75 18.95
CA GLY A 656 6.59 13.83 18.95
C GLY A 656 6.76 12.70 19.97
N VAL A 657 7.98 12.18 20.15
CA VAL A 657 8.27 11.20 21.19
C VAL A 657 8.10 11.78 22.60
N VAL A 658 8.53 13.03 22.83
CA VAL A 658 8.30 13.72 24.12
C VAL A 658 6.81 13.74 24.45
N VAL A 659 5.96 14.09 23.47
CA VAL A 659 4.50 14.13 23.62
C VAL A 659 3.94 12.74 23.96
N GLU A 660 4.38 11.68 23.26
CA GLU A 660 3.96 10.30 23.55
C GLU A 660 4.36 9.87 24.97
N LEU A 661 5.62 10.09 25.36
CA LEU A 661 6.12 9.70 26.69
C LEU A 661 5.36 10.44 27.80
N ALA A 662 5.08 11.72 27.59
CA ALA A 662 4.26 12.51 28.51
C ALA A 662 2.85 11.94 28.63
N LEU A 663 2.17 11.69 27.50
CA LEU A 663 0.82 11.11 27.46
C LEU A 663 0.73 9.78 28.19
N ARG A 664 1.69 8.87 27.95
CA ARG A 664 1.72 7.56 28.61
C ARG A 664 1.88 7.69 30.12
N ARG A 665 2.74 8.60 30.59
CA ARG A 665 2.95 8.82 32.03
C ARG A 665 1.78 9.50 32.71
N ILE A 666 1.16 10.46 32.04
CA ILE A 666 -0.10 11.07 32.47
C ILE A 666 -1.17 9.98 32.64
N ALA A 667 -1.32 9.10 31.65
CA ALA A 667 -2.27 8.00 31.72
C ALA A 667 -1.98 7.06 32.91
N THR A 668 -0.74 6.58 33.05
CA THR A 668 -0.33 5.76 34.19
C THR A 668 -0.61 6.43 35.52
N HIS A 669 -0.32 7.73 35.63
CA HIS A 669 -0.56 8.49 36.85
C HIS A 669 -2.05 8.54 37.21
N LEU A 670 -2.92 8.84 36.23
CA LEU A 670 -4.39 8.89 36.41
C LEU A 670 -4.97 7.56 36.90
N ILE A 671 -4.45 6.43 36.42
CA ILE A 671 -4.97 5.10 36.76
C ILE A 671 -4.47 4.67 38.15
N SER A 672 -3.23 5.01 38.48
CA SER A 672 -2.55 4.52 39.69
C SER A 672 -3.13 5.03 41.02
N ASN A 673 -4.11 5.95 41.01
CA ASN A 673 -4.93 6.44 42.13
C ASN A 673 -4.30 6.24 43.53
N ASN A 674 -3.12 6.85 43.74
CA ASN A 674 -2.37 6.93 45.01
C ASN A 674 -1.70 5.67 45.60
N ALA A 675 -1.58 4.53 44.90
CA ALA A 675 -0.92 3.34 45.48
C ALA A 675 0.45 2.98 44.89
N GLY A 676 0.76 3.43 43.67
CA GLY A 676 2.02 3.13 42.98
C GLY A 676 2.87 4.37 42.73
N ASP A 677 4.18 4.25 42.92
CA ASP A 677 5.13 5.28 42.54
C ASP A 677 5.14 5.41 41.01
N TRP A 678 4.44 6.41 40.45
CA TRP A 678 4.45 6.71 39.00
C TRP A 678 5.85 7.01 38.48
N ARG A 679 6.79 7.29 39.39
CA ARG A 679 8.20 7.47 39.14
C ARG A 679 8.92 6.15 38.87
N ASP A 680 8.37 5.02 39.29
CA ASP A 680 8.92 3.71 39.00
C ASP A 680 8.75 3.42 37.50
N PRO A 681 9.85 3.40 36.73
CA PRO A 681 9.79 3.18 35.29
C PRO A 681 9.03 1.90 34.94
N ARG A 682 9.10 0.87 35.80
CA ARG A 682 8.48 -0.43 35.57
C ARG A 682 6.97 -0.39 35.36
N HIS A 683 6.27 0.66 35.81
CA HIS A 683 4.80 0.72 35.79
C HIS A 683 4.21 1.47 34.58
N TRP A 684 4.97 2.33 33.88
CA TRP A 684 4.43 3.09 32.73
C TRP A 684 4.78 2.49 31.36
N HIS A 685 5.73 1.55 31.31
CA HIS A 685 6.25 1.00 30.06
C HIS A 685 5.35 0.03 29.29
N PRO A 686 4.51 -0.84 29.91
CA PRO A 686 3.76 -1.79 29.10
C PRO A 686 2.72 -1.04 28.25
N PRO A 687 2.52 -1.41 26.98
CA PRO A 687 1.35 -1.01 26.21
C PRO A 687 0.12 -1.62 26.89
N GLY A 688 -0.38 -0.92 27.91
CA GLY A 688 -1.55 -1.32 28.66
C GLY A 688 -2.83 -0.93 27.93
N PRO A 689 -3.95 -1.59 28.25
CA PRO A 689 -5.28 -1.28 27.69
C PRO A 689 -5.78 0.13 28.02
N TRP A 690 -5.09 0.84 28.91
CA TRP A 690 -5.50 2.13 29.40
C TRP A 690 -5.14 3.32 28.52
N ILE A 691 -4.33 3.14 27.49
CA ILE A 691 -4.00 4.18 26.54
C ILE A 691 -3.96 3.61 25.13
N GLU A 692 -4.90 4.03 24.30
CA GLU A 692 -5.05 3.52 22.95
C GLU A 692 -5.09 4.68 21.95
N THR A 693 -4.46 4.50 20.80
CA THR A 693 -4.55 5.50 19.72
C THR A 693 -5.68 5.14 18.79
N CYS A 694 -6.46 6.13 18.35
CA CYS A 694 -7.59 5.87 17.45
C CYS A 694 -7.22 6.17 16.00
N PRO A 695 -7.81 5.48 15.01
CA PRO A 695 -7.87 6.00 13.65
C PRO A 695 -8.67 7.32 13.60
N GLY A 696 -8.40 8.20 12.64
CA GLY A 696 -9.09 9.49 12.52
C GLY A 696 -8.31 10.58 11.79
N ASN A 697 -8.84 11.80 11.75
CA ASN A 697 -8.19 12.95 11.12
C ASN A 697 -7.21 13.69 12.04
N PHE A 698 -7.20 13.38 13.33
CA PHE A 698 -6.35 14.04 14.31
C PHE A 698 -5.48 13.00 15.04
N PRO A 699 -4.37 13.41 15.66
CA PRO A 699 -3.74 12.66 16.72
C PRO A 699 -4.75 12.52 17.86
N VAL A 700 -5.21 11.30 18.09
CA VAL A 700 -6.19 10.99 19.12
C VAL A 700 -5.64 9.88 20.00
N VAL A 701 -5.84 10.05 21.31
CA VAL A 701 -5.57 9.06 22.32
C VAL A 701 -6.80 8.91 23.20
N ASP A 702 -7.29 7.69 23.33
CA ASP A 702 -8.31 7.30 24.29
C ASP A 702 -7.62 6.82 25.58
N LEU A 703 -8.14 7.27 26.72
CA LEU A 703 -7.69 6.86 28.05
C LEU A 703 -8.77 6.00 28.71
N SER A 704 -8.42 4.80 29.17
CA SER A 704 -9.29 3.88 29.92
C SER A 704 -8.83 3.77 31.38
N LEU A 705 -9.78 3.65 32.30
CA LEU A 705 -9.48 3.54 33.74
C LEU A 705 -9.14 2.11 34.16
N ASP A 706 -9.64 1.11 33.44
CA ASP A 706 -9.30 -0.29 33.62
C ASP A 706 -9.34 -1.01 32.25
N GLU A 707 -9.07 -2.32 32.23
CA GLU A 707 -9.02 -3.12 31.00
C GLU A 707 -10.40 -3.40 30.39
N ASP A 708 -11.46 -3.32 31.21
CA ASP A 708 -12.83 -3.72 30.88
C ASP A 708 -13.77 -2.51 30.65
N CYS A 709 -13.36 -1.32 31.03
CA CYS A 709 -14.12 -0.07 30.96
C CYS A 709 -13.85 0.62 29.64
N VAL A 710 -14.95 1.00 28.98
CA VAL A 710 -14.94 1.93 27.85
C VAL A 710 -14.17 3.19 28.22
N SER A 711 -13.22 3.60 27.37
CA SER A 711 -12.37 4.78 27.57
C SER A 711 -13.19 6.06 27.86
N PRO A 712 -13.22 6.56 29.11
CA PRO A 712 -14.05 7.71 29.44
C PRO A 712 -13.54 9.03 28.88
N VAL A 713 -12.25 9.11 28.53
CA VAL A 713 -11.61 10.35 28.09
C VAL A 713 -10.92 10.16 26.75
N ARG A 714 -11.17 11.11 25.84
CA ARG A 714 -10.52 11.18 24.53
C ARG A 714 -9.74 12.48 24.44
N ILE A 715 -8.41 12.39 24.30
CA ILE A 715 -7.52 13.52 24.05
C ILE A 715 -7.34 13.68 22.54
N VAL A 716 -7.66 14.86 22.02
CA VAL A 716 -7.50 15.22 20.60
C VAL A 716 -6.52 16.38 20.49
N ILE A 717 -5.43 16.20 19.76
CA ILE A 717 -4.47 17.28 19.49
C ILE A 717 -4.86 17.92 18.16
N ARG A 718 -5.01 19.25 18.10
CA ARG A 718 -5.35 19.92 16.83
C ARG A 718 -4.92 21.37 16.83
N HIS A 719 -4.75 21.95 15.64
CA HIS A 719 -4.54 23.38 15.52
C HIS A 719 -5.86 24.18 15.61
N ARG A 720 -6.02 25.01 16.64
CA ARG A 720 -7.26 25.75 16.96
C ARG A 720 -7.74 26.66 15.82
N GLU A 721 -6.83 27.40 15.22
CA GLU A 721 -7.16 28.41 14.21
C GLU A 721 -7.39 27.85 12.80
N LEU A 722 -7.02 26.59 12.56
CA LEU A 722 -7.14 25.95 11.24
C LEU A 722 -8.42 25.15 11.11
N ASP A 723 -9.07 24.85 12.23
CA ASP A 723 -10.40 24.28 12.22
C ASP A 723 -11.42 25.44 12.17
N GLU A 724 -12.28 25.43 11.14
CA GLU A 724 -13.59 26.05 11.29
C GLU A 724 -14.24 25.44 12.55
N PRO A 725 -15.13 26.15 13.26
CA PRO A 725 -15.97 25.52 14.26
C PRO A 725 -16.84 24.49 13.55
N VAL A 726 -16.28 23.29 13.35
CA VAL A 726 -17.00 22.12 12.90
C VAL A 726 -18.08 22.00 13.94
N SER A 727 -19.33 22.27 13.52
CA SER A 727 -20.51 22.01 14.34
C SER A 727 -20.26 20.67 15.01
N ALA A 728 -20.31 20.63 16.34
CA ALA A 728 -19.88 19.51 17.18
C ALA A 728 -20.72 18.23 16.99
N THR A 729 -21.30 18.02 15.81
CA THR A 729 -22.48 17.21 15.54
C THR A 729 -22.22 15.96 14.71
N VAL A 730 -21.01 15.64 14.26
CA VAL A 730 -20.80 14.34 13.59
C VAL A 730 -19.46 13.70 13.99
N GLU A 731 -19.53 12.85 15.01
CA GLU A 731 -18.89 11.53 15.11
C GLU A 731 -19.42 10.90 16.42
N ASN A 732 -20.70 10.51 16.39
CA ASN A 732 -21.33 9.72 17.45
C ASN A 732 -20.80 8.28 17.37
N ASP A 733 -19.58 8.05 17.89
CA ASP A 733 -19.05 6.72 18.19
C ASP A 733 -19.73 6.16 19.46
N GLY A 734 -21.06 6.06 19.46
CA GLY A 734 -21.89 5.27 20.40
C GLY A 734 -21.80 5.52 21.92
N LEU A 735 -20.81 6.25 22.42
CA LEU A 735 -20.46 6.32 23.84
C LEU A 735 -20.15 7.78 24.24
N PRO A 736 -20.68 8.26 25.38
CA PRO A 736 -20.39 9.60 25.88
C PRO A 736 -18.96 9.66 26.41
N ARG A 737 -17.99 9.85 25.52
CA ARG A 737 -16.60 10.11 25.90
C ARG A 737 -16.41 11.59 26.20
N ARG A 738 -15.82 11.94 27.34
CA ARG A 738 -15.40 13.31 27.60
C ARG A 738 -14.23 13.64 26.68
N ARG A 739 -14.47 14.54 25.74
CA ARG A 739 -13.45 15.00 24.78
C ARG A 739 -12.65 16.15 25.38
N ILE A 740 -11.34 15.96 25.48
CA ILE A 740 -10.36 16.99 25.84
C ILE A 740 -9.58 17.34 24.58
N THR A 741 -9.45 18.63 24.30
CA THR A 741 -8.75 19.10 23.11
C THR A 741 -7.48 19.83 23.53
N TRP A 742 -6.34 19.39 23.04
CA TRP A 742 -5.07 20.12 23.14
C TRP A 742 -4.90 20.99 21.90
N ASN A 743 -4.99 22.30 22.10
CA ASN A 743 -4.97 23.27 21.01
C ASN A 743 -3.53 23.73 20.73
N LEU A 744 -3.04 23.45 19.52
CA LEU A 744 -1.85 24.10 18.98
C LEU A 744 -2.23 25.52 18.52
N THR A 745 -1.42 26.52 18.87
CA THR A 745 -1.62 27.93 18.46
C THR A 745 -0.45 28.45 17.63
N LEU A 746 -0.72 29.43 16.75
CA LEU A 746 0.29 29.98 15.84
C LEU A 746 1.27 30.91 16.52
N ASP A 747 0.82 31.65 17.52
CA ASP A 747 1.63 32.67 18.16
C ASP A 747 2.87 32.10 18.87
N ARG A 748 2.88 30.80 19.22
CA ARG A 748 3.97 30.13 19.96
C ARG A 748 4.01 28.61 19.70
N LEU A 749 4.86 28.16 18.77
CA LEU A 749 4.95 26.75 18.35
C LEU A 749 5.55 25.78 19.37
N PRO A 750 5.14 24.49 19.36
CA PRO A 750 3.78 24.03 19.07
C PRO A 750 2.88 24.06 20.32
N TRP A 751 3.46 24.23 21.50
CA TRP A 751 2.73 24.26 22.77
C TRP A 751 3.25 25.36 23.68
N SER A 752 2.42 26.38 23.87
CA SER A 752 2.55 27.31 24.98
C SER A 752 1.18 27.47 25.65
N ARG A 753 1.17 27.81 26.93
CA ARG A 753 -0.08 28.02 27.66
C ARG A 753 -0.84 29.19 27.04
N VAL A 754 -2.00 28.90 26.47
CA VAL A 754 -2.95 29.92 26.01
C VAL A 754 -3.66 30.46 27.23
N GLU A 755 -3.71 31.79 27.40
CA GLU A 755 -4.49 32.38 28.48
C GLU A 755 -5.97 31.93 28.36
N GLY A 756 -6.44 31.20 29.39
CA GLY A 756 -7.80 30.67 29.46
C GLY A 756 -8.04 29.28 28.86
N ASP A 757 -7.03 28.61 28.28
CA ASP A 757 -7.11 27.19 27.92
C ASP A 757 -6.38 26.33 28.96
N ASP A 758 -7.04 26.14 30.10
CA ASP A 758 -6.48 25.45 31.27
C ASP A 758 -6.23 23.95 31.06
N LEU A 759 -6.61 23.37 29.91
CA LEU A 759 -6.53 21.93 29.64
C LEU A 759 -5.47 21.56 28.60
N THR A 760 -4.77 22.53 28.01
CA THR A 760 -3.65 22.26 27.08
C THR A 760 -2.31 22.39 27.82
N PRO A 761 -1.49 21.31 27.89
CA PRO A 761 -0.18 21.40 28.52
C PRO A 761 0.77 22.26 27.68
N ASP A 762 1.64 23.03 28.35
CA ASP A 762 2.75 23.72 27.68
C ASP A 762 3.94 22.79 27.41
N ALA A 763 4.91 23.26 26.62
CA ALA A 763 6.09 22.48 26.27
C ALA A 763 6.92 22.06 27.50
N GLU A 764 7.03 22.93 28.51
CA GLU A 764 7.77 22.63 29.75
C GLU A 764 7.10 21.51 30.55
N SER A 765 5.77 21.52 30.63
CA SER A 765 4.99 20.47 31.28
C SER A 765 5.16 19.14 30.55
N LEU A 766 5.03 19.11 29.22
CA LEU A 766 5.26 17.90 28.41
C LEU A 766 6.69 17.38 28.58
N TRP A 767 7.68 18.26 28.60
CA TRP A 767 9.08 17.91 28.83
C TRP A 767 9.32 17.31 30.22
N ALA A 768 8.76 17.93 31.26
CA ALA A 768 8.86 17.44 32.64
C ALA A 768 8.26 16.04 32.77
N TRP A 769 7.04 15.85 32.26
CA TRP A 769 6.38 14.54 32.23
C TRP A 769 7.20 13.51 31.46
N ALA A 770 7.68 13.82 30.26
CA ALA A 770 8.44 12.87 29.43
C ALA A 770 9.81 12.50 30.04
N SER A 771 10.52 13.47 30.60
CA SER A 771 11.86 13.26 31.18
C SER A 771 11.82 12.57 32.53
N GLY A 772 10.71 12.67 33.26
CA GLY A 772 10.59 12.13 34.62
C GLY A 772 11.53 12.85 35.55
N ALA A 773 11.87 14.09 35.20
CA ALA A 773 12.50 14.99 36.11
C ALA A 773 11.50 15.26 37.24
N ASP A 774 11.61 14.49 38.33
CA ASP A 774 11.22 15.02 39.62
C ASP A 774 12.21 16.11 39.97
N SER A 775 11.68 17.30 40.14
CA SER A 775 12.03 18.12 41.28
C SER A 775 12.14 17.26 42.55
N ASP A 776 13.32 16.78 42.93
CA ASP A 776 13.81 16.34 44.27
C ASP A 776 12.79 16.12 45.44
N GLY A 777 11.60 15.55 45.22
CA GLY A 777 10.49 15.62 46.17
C GLY A 777 9.82 17.00 46.36
N LYS A 778 10.08 18.00 45.50
CA LYS A 778 9.44 19.32 45.53
C LYS A 778 8.48 19.50 44.35
N ASP A 779 7.22 19.08 44.51
CA ASP A 779 6.08 19.39 43.64
C ASP A 779 6.30 19.21 42.11
N VAL A 780 5.43 18.42 41.47
CA VAL A 780 5.15 18.58 40.03
C VAL A 780 5.05 20.09 39.77
N PRO A 781 5.68 20.67 38.71
CA PRO A 781 5.61 22.11 38.45
C PRO A 781 4.18 22.58 38.68
N ALA A 782 3.98 23.64 39.48
CA ALA A 782 2.64 24.02 39.96
C ALA A 782 1.59 24.11 38.83
N ALA A 783 2.04 24.45 37.61
CA ALA A 783 1.24 24.44 36.39
C ALA A 783 0.75 23.03 35.96
N GLY A 784 1.59 22.00 36.05
CA GLY A 784 1.22 20.62 35.77
C GLY A 784 0.28 20.02 36.81
N LYS A 785 0.36 20.48 38.07
CA LYS A 785 -0.53 20.05 39.16
C LYS A 785 -1.96 20.56 38.95
N ASP A 786 -2.15 21.85 38.64
CA ASP A 786 -3.47 22.44 38.34
C ASP A 786 -4.13 21.77 37.12
N TRP A 787 -3.35 21.57 36.06
CA TRP A 787 -3.80 20.86 34.87
C TRP A 787 -4.23 19.42 35.19
N TYR A 788 -3.42 18.71 35.97
CA TYR A 788 -3.71 17.34 36.38
C TYR A 788 -4.94 17.26 37.27
N GLU A 789 -5.11 18.15 38.25
CA GLU A 789 -6.28 18.16 39.12
C GLU A 789 -7.56 18.34 38.30
N LYS A 790 -7.53 19.25 37.32
CA LYS A 790 -8.64 19.45 36.36
C LYS A 790 -8.90 18.21 35.49
N LEU A 791 -7.85 17.51 35.06
CA LEU A 791 -7.97 16.26 34.29
C LEU A 791 -8.47 15.10 35.16
N SER A 792 -8.02 14.98 36.40
CA SER A 792 -8.45 13.96 37.35
C SER A 792 -9.90 14.16 37.74
N GLU A 793 -10.30 15.42 38.03
CA GLU A 793 -11.71 15.79 38.20
C GLU A 793 -12.54 15.45 36.96
N ALA A 794 -11.94 15.60 35.78
CA ALA A 794 -12.60 15.28 34.54
C ALA A 794 -12.89 13.80 34.32
N VAL A 795 -12.11 12.92 34.97
CA VAL A 795 -12.11 11.47 34.80
C VAL A 795 -12.93 10.77 35.91
N LYS A 796 -13.36 11.47 36.98
CA LYS A 796 -14.04 10.87 38.13
C LYS A 796 -15.27 10.00 37.73
N PRO A 797 -15.35 8.73 38.20
CA PRO A 797 -16.41 7.78 37.84
C PRO A 797 -17.85 8.26 38.06
N GLU A 798 -18.05 9.12 39.06
CA GLU A 798 -19.36 9.69 39.43
C GLU A 798 -20.02 10.50 38.30
N TYR A 799 -19.23 10.98 37.33
CA TYR A 799 -19.73 11.69 36.15
C TYR A 799 -20.01 10.77 34.95
N LEU A 800 -19.54 9.52 34.97
CA LEU A 800 -19.70 8.56 33.87
C LEU A 800 -21.00 7.75 34.00
N PHE A 801 -21.37 7.35 35.21
CA PHE A 801 -22.57 6.51 35.44
C PHE A 801 -23.91 7.25 35.41
N LYS A 802 -23.93 8.59 35.45
CA LYS A 802 -25.18 9.37 35.41
C LYS A 802 -25.87 9.41 34.04
N ALA A 803 -25.22 8.93 32.97
CA ALA A 803 -25.79 8.94 31.62
C ALA A 803 -26.72 7.74 31.31
N GLU A 804 -26.68 6.65 32.08
CA GLU A 804 -27.42 5.41 31.79
C GLU A 804 -28.76 5.24 32.53
N GLY A 805 -29.18 6.23 33.32
CA GLY A 805 -30.46 6.19 34.06
C GLY A 805 -31.73 6.34 33.20
N GLY A 806 -31.66 6.15 31.88
CA GLY A 806 -32.71 6.56 30.94
C GLY A 806 -32.95 5.60 29.77
N ARG A 807 -33.06 4.29 30.03
CA ARG A 807 -33.87 3.29 29.30
C ARG A 807 -33.45 1.88 29.75
N SER A 808 -34.24 1.31 30.67
CA SER A 808 -34.33 -0.14 30.87
C SER A 808 -35.25 -0.76 29.83
#